data_AF-A0A7X6RSS2-F1
#
_entry.id   AF-A0A7X6RSS2-F1
#
_cell.length_a   1.000
_cell.length_b   1.000
_cell.length_c   1.000
_cell.angle_alpha   90.00
_cell.angle_beta   90.00
_cell.angle_gamma   90.00
#
_symmetry.space_group_name_H-M   'P 1'
#
loop_
_entity.id
_entity.type
_entity.pdbx_description
1 polymer ?
#
loop_
_entity_poly.entity_id
_entity_poly.type
_entity_poly.pdbx_seq_one_letter_code
_entity_poly.pdbx_strand_id
1 'polypeptide(L)'
;MLASLLVSVPSATAEEETTTTGDIAESAAEHFSRNPPEPPVAPPTPEFGDADKVVPAWERGELSTDEMVEYGLFNAISPERLPGEYQPEPGSTLPFEEYVTFVLSHMDEASESTREWVDDYVSPHTPGEEGAPRAQSNTDVADCYISEVIEDQEFLCVSSSAHFRVYYNVGSSGVPETDTSPTNGKADSVDTILESLESAYNTYLGMGLEHEGEGPIAVVLGLAPQGSAVVPPGIRINGAPTIWLSADPAELSDGRYTNRYSYLPRHELYHVFQYNYFTDALSVGGTMNWWMEATAEWATHESLRSGVGANLYASSLDQFLGHPERALNAHDGLSEERQYGAFILASYLTEAVSRNFVLDTWRVMDDAGTPVAAIQYAANYYGRGMDELLLGFAVSNYRLERYTNMTFALGARDGYNDAHAGSVWQNQLVGGRPARTERSLSWGSSTSGTAQVGPGGATYVELTSQGGGRGRLIVNVTASSDFRYTLFTSRTTASGRPDMVPLEHSQEQGNGQVVVSVGEGETATLVATRTTLIQDSGDAESDRAGISWNARLTSSGSGDNIMVVGDSITHGNEGSHSWRFALDRHLDITGETVDFVGPRVGAYDIYTDIRNRAILDGQDPPPQEYYPGPSTARYMNNDFDRDHNAMWGWTFADANNTIQRDVEQHDADYLLIALGFNDITWGYSDASGTVASARRMVTEARAANPDIKILISNVVTRTPLPGFEWLNGEIREYGNLLEGAVSDLSTSRSPVHLVDISSGFDPYDHAWDGLHPNTQGDYFIASKFADALHEEFGMGAPYGNIPSPLPDVELEQVDWVSAGVTDQGFRLSWAREFGASGYYIWTRDATLAEPWELLPLPAPGDYFRSTWVRDGHTYEFRVAPVRGDQVGPISQVASAVAEPKTLPGPSNVTARVEGRDVLVEWDHRSGATGYRVYWIEAVGDYPVMRHEYVGAGGDDRYRIQNLTPGMTYNVGVSTVNYYGPGIPTGVLNDVTIPGTLTAQEAEAVLETAWTPGTEALEGLQEPWEGYPEGAAPIVSQIRAAELTEDLLGPESPGVPADERVVDPVAPRREEDE
;
A
#
# COMPACT_ATOMS: atom_id res chain seq x y z
N MET A 1 -5.15 -55.36 -22.59
CA MET A 1 -4.39 -55.25 -21.33
C MET A 1 -3.60 -53.94 -21.40
N LEU A 2 -3.92 -53.01 -20.50
CA LEU A 2 -3.15 -51.87 -19.97
C LEU A 2 -2.37 -50.91 -20.90
N ALA A 3 -2.86 -49.65 -20.89
CA ALA A 3 -2.17 -48.37 -20.61
C ALA A 3 -0.98 -47.90 -21.47
N SER A 4 -1.14 -46.73 -22.12
CA SER A 4 -0.53 -45.43 -21.73
C SER A 4 -0.22 -44.49 -22.90
N LEU A 5 -0.65 -43.22 -22.72
CA LEU A 5 -0.04 -41.95 -23.11
C LEU A 5 0.24 -41.64 -24.60
N LEU A 6 -0.58 -40.74 -25.14
CA LEU A 6 -0.27 -39.88 -26.30
C LEU A 6 -0.93 -38.51 -26.08
N VAL A 7 -0.12 -37.46 -25.88
CA VAL A 7 -0.41 -36.12 -26.40
C VAL A 7 0.91 -35.54 -26.90
N SER A 8 0.89 -35.11 -28.15
CA SER A 8 1.94 -34.36 -28.83
C SER A 8 1.42 -32.93 -28.99
N VAL A 9 2.18 -31.94 -28.55
CA VAL A 9 1.94 -30.52 -28.88
C VAL A 9 2.96 -30.14 -29.98
N PRO A 10 2.54 -29.52 -31.09
CA PRO A 10 3.49 -28.94 -32.05
C PRO A 10 3.91 -27.53 -31.60
N SER A 11 5.21 -27.32 -31.70
CA SER A 11 5.95 -26.06 -31.60
C SER A 11 5.48 -25.01 -32.61
N ALA A 12 5.29 -23.77 -32.14
CA ALA A 12 5.36 -22.57 -32.96
C ALA A 12 6.43 -21.65 -32.36
N THR A 13 7.45 -21.36 -33.16
CA THR A 13 8.50 -20.37 -32.92
C THR A 13 7.96 -18.98 -33.23
N ALA A 14 8.10 -18.02 -32.32
CA ALA A 14 8.04 -16.59 -32.61
C ALA A 14 9.28 -15.92 -31.99
N GLU A 15 9.94 -15.09 -32.78
CA GLU A 15 11.11 -14.29 -32.45
C GLU A 15 10.69 -13.16 -31.48
N GLU A 16 11.43 -12.96 -30.39
CA GLU A 16 11.31 -11.78 -29.53
C GLU A 16 11.95 -10.57 -30.23
N GLU A 17 11.12 -9.68 -30.76
CA GLU A 17 11.48 -8.29 -30.94
C GLU A 17 11.47 -7.58 -29.57
N THR A 18 12.48 -6.76 -29.36
CA THR A 18 12.63 -5.83 -28.24
C THR A 18 11.36 -4.99 -28.07
N THR A 19 10.65 -5.13 -26.94
CA THR A 19 9.56 -4.23 -26.56
C THR A 19 10.14 -2.87 -26.20
N THR A 20 10.05 -1.94 -27.16
CA THR A 20 9.77 -0.53 -26.91
C THR A 20 8.60 -0.40 -25.93
N THR A 21 8.46 0.71 -25.21
CA THR A 21 7.26 1.08 -24.44
C THR A 21 6.02 0.94 -25.31
N GLY A 22 5.44 -0.26 -25.33
CA GLY A 22 4.21 -0.59 -26.02
C GLY A 22 3.10 0.04 -25.21
N ASP A 23 2.24 0.77 -25.89
CA ASP A 23 1.05 1.34 -25.29
C ASP A 23 0.26 0.20 -24.63
N ILE A 24 -0.29 0.41 -23.43
CA ILE A 24 -1.05 -0.61 -22.71
C ILE A 24 -2.19 -1.16 -23.60
N ALA A 25 -2.70 -0.32 -24.51
CA ALA A 25 -3.64 -0.67 -25.58
C ALA A 25 -3.09 -1.68 -26.61
N GLU A 26 -1.81 -1.58 -27.00
CA GLU A 26 -1.20 -2.46 -28.01
C GLU A 26 -0.98 -3.89 -27.46
N SER A 27 -0.58 -4.00 -26.19
CA SER A 27 -0.51 -5.28 -25.47
C SER A 27 -1.91 -5.90 -25.25
N ALA A 28 -2.93 -5.04 -25.05
CA ALA A 28 -4.32 -5.47 -24.89
C ALA A 28 -4.85 -6.11 -26.17
N ALA A 29 -4.63 -5.42 -27.29
CA ALA A 29 -4.99 -5.91 -28.61
C ALA A 29 -4.35 -7.29 -28.89
N GLU A 30 -3.09 -7.49 -28.51
CA GLU A 30 -2.42 -8.78 -28.68
C GLU A 30 -3.01 -9.88 -27.77
N HIS A 31 -3.31 -9.58 -26.50
CA HIS A 31 -3.93 -10.52 -25.56
C HIS A 31 -5.35 -10.93 -25.99
N PHE A 32 -6.21 -9.96 -26.36
CA PHE A 32 -7.59 -10.22 -26.80
C PHE A 32 -7.65 -10.89 -28.18
N SER A 33 -6.65 -10.69 -29.05
CA SER A 33 -6.52 -11.48 -30.29
C SER A 33 -6.30 -12.97 -30.03
N ARG A 34 -5.64 -13.30 -28.91
CA ARG A 34 -5.32 -14.67 -28.49
C ARG A 34 -6.46 -15.31 -27.68
N ASN A 35 -7.26 -14.50 -26.97
CA ASN A 35 -8.38 -14.92 -26.13
C ASN A 35 -9.59 -13.97 -26.33
N PRO A 36 -10.37 -14.15 -27.41
CA PRO A 36 -11.50 -13.26 -27.68
C PRO A 36 -12.60 -13.41 -26.63
N PRO A 37 -13.11 -12.32 -26.01
CA PRO A 37 -14.29 -12.37 -25.16
C PRO A 37 -15.51 -12.80 -25.98
N GLU A 38 -16.52 -13.38 -25.31
CA GLU A 38 -17.79 -13.65 -25.98
C GLU A 38 -18.40 -12.31 -26.43
N PRO A 39 -18.98 -12.24 -27.65
CA PRO A 39 -19.57 -11.00 -28.13
C PRO A 39 -20.67 -10.56 -27.17
N PRO A 40 -20.71 -9.28 -26.76
CA PRO A 40 -21.75 -8.80 -25.88
C PRO A 40 -23.12 -9.09 -26.51
N VAL A 41 -24.02 -9.65 -25.71
CA VAL A 41 -25.43 -9.67 -26.06
C VAL A 41 -25.87 -8.21 -26.05
N ALA A 42 -26.44 -7.72 -27.16
CA ALA A 42 -26.98 -6.37 -27.21
C ALA A 42 -27.93 -6.18 -26.01
N PRO A 43 -27.68 -5.19 -25.12
CA PRO A 43 -28.53 -4.99 -23.97
C PRO A 43 -29.96 -4.74 -24.44
N PRO A 44 -30.97 -5.22 -23.69
CA PRO A 44 -32.34 -4.79 -23.95
C PRO A 44 -32.42 -3.27 -23.81
N THR A 45 -33.19 -2.63 -24.69
CA THR A 45 -33.48 -1.20 -24.59
C THR A 45 -34.11 -0.91 -23.21
N PRO A 46 -33.63 0.11 -22.47
CA PRO A 46 -34.17 0.43 -21.15
C PRO A 46 -35.63 0.86 -21.19
N GLU A 47 -36.40 0.57 -20.14
CA GLU A 47 -37.77 1.05 -19.97
C GLU A 47 -37.80 2.31 -19.08
N PHE A 48 -38.23 3.45 -19.64
CA PHE A 48 -38.21 4.75 -18.95
C PHE A 48 -39.54 5.15 -18.27
N GLY A 49 -40.44 4.18 -18.11
CA GLY A 49 -41.74 4.36 -17.47
C GLY A 49 -42.75 5.17 -18.30
N ASP A 50 -43.90 5.48 -17.68
CA ASP A 50 -45.07 6.09 -18.37
C ASP A 50 -44.84 7.51 -18.92
N ALA A 51 -43.73 8.16 -18.52
CA ALA A 51 -43.32 9.46 -19.04
C ALA A 51 -42.68 9.37 -20.44
N ASP A 52 -42.29 8.18 -20.88
CA ASP A 52 -41.67 7.96 -22.17
C ASP A 52 -42.59 7.21 -23.13
N LYS A 53 -42.94 7.88 -24.23
CA LYS A 53 -43.66 7.30 -25.37
C LYS A 53 -42.81 7.28 -26.63
N VAL A 54 -41.62 7.87 -26.62
CA VAL A 54 -40.75 8.07 -27.76
C VAL A 54 -39.92 6.81 -28.01
N VAL A 55 -39.17 6.34 -27.02
CA VAL A 55 -38.31 5.15 -27.19
C VAL A 55 -39.14 3.91 -27.55
N PRO A 56 -40.27 3.61 -26.87
CA PRO A 56 -41.10 2.47 -27.26
C PRO A 56 -41.66 2.58 -28.69
N ALA A 57 -41.93 3.79 -29.19
CA ALA A 57 -42.42 4.00 -30.56
C ALA A 57 -41.30 3.74 -31.59
N TRP A 58 -40.09 4.21 -31.30
CA TRP A 58 -38.90 3.90 -32.10
C TRP A 58 -38.60 2.40 -32.13
N GLU A 59 -38.65 1.70 -30.99
CA GLU A 59 -38.46 0.24 -30.93
C GLU A 59 -39.48 -0.55 -31.79
N ARG A 60 -40.73 -0.06 -31.84
CA ARG A 60 -41.77 -0.64 -32.70
C ARG A 60 -41.60 -0.28 -34.18
N GLY A 61 -40.61 0.55 -34.53
CA GLY A 61 -40.35 1.06 -35.87
C GLY A 61 -41.36 2.12 -36.33
N GLU A 62 -42.05 2.78 -35.40
CA GLU A 62 -42.99 3.88 -35.68
C GLU A 62 -42.26 5.22 -35.87
N LEU A 63 -41.09 5.38 -35.24
CA LEU A 63 -40.17 6.51 -35.39
C LEU A 63 -38.83 6.05 -35.98
N SER A 64 -38.21 6.90 -36.78
CA SER A 64 -36.80 6.75 -37.20
C SER A 64 -35.83 7.15 -36.07
N THR A 65 -34.54 6.80 -36.20
CA THR A 65 -33.51 7.23 -35.23
C THR A 65 -33.39 8.76 -35.18
N ASP A 66 -33.51 9.45 -36.31
CA ASP A 66 -33.54 10.92 -36.37
C ASP A 66 -34.71 11.50 -35.54
N GLU A 67 -35.92 10.93 -35.69
CA GLU A 67 -37.10 11.33 -34.92
C GLU A 67 -36.99 10.94 -33.44
N MET A 68 -36.33 9.82 -33.14
CA MET A 68 -36.08 9.39 -31.76
C MET A 68 -35.16 10.38 -31.04
N VAL A 69 -34.08 10.84 -31.70
CA VAL A 69 -33.17 11.85 -31.13
C VAL A 69 -33.88 13.19 -30.94
N GLU A 70 -34.59 13.69 -31.97
CA GLU A 70 -35.30 14.97 -31.90
C GLU A 70 -36.42 14.95 -30.86
N TYR A 71 -37.32 13.95 -30.91
CA TYR A 71 -38.44 13.85 -29.99
C TYR A 71 -37.97 13.43 -28.60
N GLY A 72 -36.90 12.65 -28.51
CA GLY A 72 -36.28 12.28 -27.26
C GLY A 72 -35.81 13.53 -26.52
N LEU A 73 -35.06 14.39 -27.21
CA LEU A 73 -34.63 15.66 -26.64
C LEU A 73 -35.81 16.54 -26.23
N PHE A 74 -36.86 16.67 -27.06
CA PHE A 74 -38.07 17.38 -26.65
C PHE A 74 -38.71 16.77 -25.41
N ASN A 75 -38.83 15.45 -25.29
CA ASN A 75 -39.43 14.84 -24.10
C ASN A 75 -38.67 15.17 -22.81
N ALA A 76 -37.35 15.28 -22.89
CA ALA A 76 -36.49 15.54 -21.75
C ALA A 76 -36.55 17.00 -21.27
N ILE A 77 -36.48 17.97 -22.19
CA ILE A 77 -36.26 19.38 -21.86
C ILE A 77 -37.40 20.32 -22.27
N SER A 78 -38.22 19.96 -23.27
CA SER A 78 -39.39 20.75 -23.73
C SER A 78 -40.58 19.85 -24.16
N PRO A 79 -41.17 19.07 -23.24
CA PRO A 79 -42.14 18.02 -23.60
C PRO A 79 -43.42 18.57 -24.26
N GLU A 80 -43.74 19.84 -24.06
CA GLU A 80 -44.86 20.52 -24.71
C GLU A 80 -44.70 20.64 -26.24
N ARG A 81 -43.48 20.52 -26.76
CA ARG A 81 -43.18 20.56 -28.20
C ARG A 81 -43.45 19.23 -28.91
N LEU A 82 -43.60 18.15 -28.14
CA LEU A 82 -43.91 16.84 -28.70
C LEU A 82 -45.26 16.84 -29.43
N PRO A 83 -45.40 16.07 -30.53
CA PRO A 83 -46.70 15.75 -31.09
C PRO A 83 -47.61 15.14 -30.01
N GLY A 84 -48.90 15.49 -30.02
CA GLY A 84 -49.82 15.16 -28.92
C GLY A 84 -49.99 13.66 -28.62
N GLU A 85 -49.60 12.76 -29.53
CA GLU A 85 -49.59 11.31 -29.30
C GLU A 85 -48.38 10.81 -28.50
N TYR A 86 -47.28 11.58 -28.49
CA TYR A 86 -46.05 11.29 -27.73
C TYR A 86 -45.90 12.12 -26.46
N GLN A 87 -46.78 13.11 -26.19
CA GLN A 87 -46.72 13.91 -24.97
C GLN A 87 -46.85 13.04 -23.70
N PRO A 88 -46.04 13.31 -22.66
CA PRO A 88 -46.06 12.56 -21.41
C PRO A 88 -47.39 12.71 -20.68
N GLU A 89 -47.77 11.69 -19.89
CA GLU A 89 -48.99 11.75 -19.09
C GLU A 89 -48.86 12.82 -17.98
N PRO A 90 -49.93 13.57 -17.65
CA PRO A 90 -49.84 14.58 -16.61
C PRO A 90 -49.42 14.00 -15.25
N GLY A 91 -48.26 14.44 -14.74
CA GLY A 91 -47.71 14.01 -13.45
C GLY A 91 -46.83 12.77 -13.48
N SER A 92 -46.52 12.21 -14.67
CA SER A 92 -45.46 11.21 -14.82
C SER A 92 -44.07 11.86 -14.68
N THR A 93 -43.10 11.11 -14.16
CA THR A 93 -41.71 11.54 -14.00
C THR A 93 -40.80 10.74 -14.91
N LEU A 94 -39.91 11.42 -15.62
CA LEU A 94 -38.91 10.80 -16.49
C LEU A 94 -37.60 10.60 -15.69
N PRO A 95 -36.94 9.42 -15.75
CA PRO A 95 -35.59 9.24 -15.24
C PRO A 95 -34.62 10.00 -16.15
N PHE A 96 -34.47 11.30 -15.88
CA PHE A 96 -33.88 12.28 -16.80
C PHE A 96 -32.49 11.89 -17.31
N GLU A 97 -31.58 11.51 -16.41
CA GLU A 97 -30.17 11.25 -16.74
C GLU A 97 -30.03 10.00 -17.63
N GLU A 98 -30.74 8.92 -17.29
CA GLU A 98 -30.79 7.68 -18.06
C GLU A 98 -31.42 7.87 -19.43
N TYR A 99 -32.52 8.61 -19.47
CA TYR A 99 -33.23 8.86 -20.71
C TYR A 99 -32.42 9.73 -21.67
N VAL A 100 -31.86 10.85 -21.19
CA VAL A 100 -31.07 11.76 -22.03
C VAL A 100 -29.80 11.07 -22.54
N THR A 101 -29.12 10.32 -21.68
CA THR A 101 -27.91 9.57 -22.07
C THR A 101 -28.22 8.54 -23.14
N PHE A 102 -29.32 7.79 -23.00
CA PHE A 102 -29.76 6.80 -23.98
C PHE A 102 -30.18 7.43 -25.32
N VAL A 103 -30.95 8.52 -25.29
CA VAL A 103 -31.37 9.21 -26.52
C VAL A 103 -30.15 9.72 -27.27
N LEU A 104 -29.21 10.34 -26.55
CA LEU A 104 -28.06 11.02 -27.15
C LEU A 104 -26.92 10.06 -27.52
N SER A 105 -26.86 8.85 -26.97
CA SER A 105 -25.92 7.83 -27.42
C SER A 105 -26.16 7.38 -28.86
N HIS A 106 -27.37 7.59 -29.41
CA HIS A 106 -27.69 7.30 -30.81
C HIS A 106 -27.39 8.48 -31.76
N MET A 107 -26.74 9.54 -31.29
CA MET A 107 -26.37 10.70 -32.11
C MET A 107 -25.53 10.32 -33.33
N ASP A 108 -24.65 9.32 -33.20
CA ASP A 108 -23.80 8.85 -34.30
C ASP A 108 -24.56 8.04 -35.36
N GLU A 109 -25.67 7.42 -34.96
CA GLU A 109 -26.59 6.74 -35.88
C GLU A 109 -27.51 7.72 -36.61
N ALA A 110 -27.69 8.92 -36.06
CA ALA A 110 -28.50 9.97 -36.65
C ALA A 110 -27.84 10.61 -37.88
N SER A 111 -28.69 11.13 -38.76
CA SER A 111 -28.26 11.83 -39.97
C SER A 111 -27.43 13.07 -39.62
N GLU A 112 -26.52 13.45 -40.53
CA GLU A 112 -25.72 14.68 -40.41
C GLU A 112 -26.62 15.91 -40.18
N SER A 113 -27.80 15.96 -40.82
CA SER A 113 -28.77 17.04 -40.60
C SER A 113 -29.37 17.06 -39.20
N THR A 114 -29.62 15.90 -38.59
CA THR A 114 -30.11 15.84 -37.20
C THR A 114 -29.01 16.26 -36.24
N ARG A 115 -27.76 15.86 -36.47
CA ARG A 115 -26.62 16.30 -35.66
C ARG A 115 -26.38 17.80 -35.74
N GLU A 116 -26.41 18.38 -36.94
CA GLU A 116 -26.35 19.83 -37.14
C GLU A 116 -27.53 20.56 -36.47
N TRP A 117 -28.74 19.99 -36.53
CA TRP A 117 -29.91 20.55 -35.86
C TRP A 117 -29.74 20.54 -34.33
N VAL A 118 -29.26 19.44 -33.75
CA VAL A 118 -29.03 19.33 -32.31
C VAL A 118 -27.98 20.36 -31.86
N ASP A 119 -26.87 20.50 -32.59
CA ASP A 119 -25.82 21.49 -32.31
C ASP A 119 -26.37 22.93 -32.35
N ASP A 120 -27.20 23.27 -33.34
CA ASP A 120 -27.88 24.58 -33.43
C ASP A 120 -28.89 24.78 -32.29
N TYR A 121 -29.63 23.74 -31.92
CA TYR A 121 -30.68 23.78 -30.92
C TYR A 121 -30.15 24.05 -29.49
N VAL A 122 -29.00 23.47 -29.16
CA VAL A 122 -28.36 23.60 -27.84
C VAL A 122 -27.25 24.65 -27.80
N SER A 123 -26.86 25.22 -28.95
CA SER A 123 -25.88 26.28 -29.01
C SER A 123 -26.49 27.65 -28.65
N PRO A 124 -25.77 28.47 -27.86
CA PRO A 124 -26.23 29.78 -27.46
C PRO A 124 -26.27 30.73 -28.66
N HIS A 125 -27.39 31.42 -28.82
CA HIS A 125 -27.55 32.45 -29.82
C HIS A 125 -28.19 33.72 -29.25
N THR A 126 -27.68 34.87 -29.67
CA THR A 126 -28.25 36.16 -29.29
C THR A 126 -29.63 36.37 -29.95
N PRO A 127 -30.66 36.79 -29.19
CA PRO A 127 -31.93 37.18 -29.78
C PRO A 127 -31.73 38.28 -30.83
N GLY A 128 -32.30 38.11 -32.03
CA GLY A 128 -32.21 39.12 -33.09
C GLY A 128 -32.67 40.50 -32.61
N GLU A 129 -32.06 41.57 -33.13
CA GLU A 129 -32.20 43.01 -32.73
C GLU A 129 -33.63 43.62 -32.73
N GLU A 130 -34.71 42.84 -32.74
CA GLU A 130 -36.08 43.34 -32.64
C GLU A 130 -36.61 43.34 -31.19
N GLY A 131 -36.20 44.36 -30.43
CA GLY A 131 -37.14 45.12 -29.59
C GLY A 131 -37.80 44.44 -28.38
N ALA A 132 -37.18 43.45 -27.75
CA ALA A 132 -37.59 43.05 -26.41
C ALA A 132 -37.12 44.09 -25.37
N PRO A 133 -37.94 44.52 -24.41
CA PRO A 133 -37.50 45.43 -23.36
C PRO A 133 -36.44 44.70 -22.52
N ARG A 134 -35.20 45.21 -22.51
CA ARG A 134 -34.19 44.86 -21.49
C ARG A 134 -34.87 44.84 -20.13
N ALA A 135 -35.09 43.66 -19.57
CA ALA A 135 -35.56 43.55 -18.20
C ALA A 135 -34.55 44.31 -17.34
N GLN A 136 -35.00 45.37 -16.67
CA GLN A 136 -34.28 45.92 -15.53
C GLN A 136 -34.35 44.84 -14.45
N SER A 137 -33.42 43.89 -14.52
CA SER A 137 -33.12 43.07 -13.35
C SER A 137 -32.67 44.01 -12.25
N ASN A 138 -33.32 43.94 -11.11
CA ASN A 138 -33.02 44.75 -9.93
C ASN A 138 -31.84 44.14 -9.14
N THR A 139 -30.93 43.44 -9.84
CA THR A 139 -29.84 42.65 -9.27
C THR A 139 -28.53 43.39 -9.46
N ASP A 140 -27.79 43.62 -8.38
CA ASP A 140 -26.49 44.31 -8.36
C ASP A 140 -25.33 43.49 -9.00
N VAL A 141 -25.63 42.41 -9.74
CA VAL A 141 -24.71 41.44 -10.36
C VAL A 141 -24.35 41.89 -11.79
N ALA A 142 -23.07 42.18 -12.05
CA ALA A 142 -22.58 42.86 -13.25
C ALA A 142 -22.48 42.00 -14.53
N ASP A 143 -22.47 40.66 -14.42
CA ASP A 143 -22.39 39.74 -15.57
C ASP A 143 -23.78 39.43 -16.19
N CYS A 144 -24.86 39.90 -15.57
CA CYS A 144 -26.25 39.60 -15.97
C CYS A 144 -26.85 40.56 -17.03
N TYR A 145 -26.03 41.08 -17.95
CA TYR A 145 -26.47 42.01 -19.01
C TYR A 145 -26.39 41.44 -20.43
N ILE A 146 -25.97 40.18 -20.56
CA ILE A 146 -25.88 39.46 -21.83
C ILE A 146 -27.01 38.42 -21.82
N SER A 147 -27.99 38.59 -22.70
CA SER A 147 -29.06 37.62 -22.91
C SER A 147 -28.62 36.69 -24.05
N GLU A 148 -28.44 35.42 -23.71
CA GLU A 148 -28.26 34.33 -24.66
C GLU A 148 -29.47 33.41 -24.56
N VAL A 149 -29.86 32.83 -25.69
CA VAL A 149 -30.94 31.84 -25.72
C VAL A 149 -30.33 30.50 -26.08
N ILE A 150 -30.67 29.48 -25.29
CA ILE A 150 -30.35 28.07 -25.53
C ILE A 150 -31.68 27.33 -25.40
N GLU A 151 -32.04 26.50 -26.38
CA GLU A 151 -33.27 25.71 -26.32
C GLU A 151 -34.57 26.54 -26.11
N ASP A 152 -34.62 27.76 -26.65
CA ASP A 152 -35.67 28.76 -26.39
C ASP A 152 -35.78 29.26 -24.94
N GLN A 153 -34.89 28.83 -24.05
CA GLN A 153 -34.74 29.33 -22.69
C GLN A 153 -33.81 30.55 -22.67
N GLU A 154 -34.24 31.64 -22.02
CA GLU A 154 -33.43 32.86 -21.90
C GLU A 154 -32.52 32.77 -20.67
N PHE A 155 -31.20 32.85 -20.90
CA PHE A 155 -30.18 32.94 -19.87
C PHE A 155 -29.65 34.37 -19.81
N LEU A 156 -29.89 35.03 -18.68
CA LEU A 156 -29.60 36.46 -18.51
C LEU A 156 -28.17 36.74 -18.06
N CYS A 157 -27.45 35.73 -17.59
CA CYS A 157 -26.10 35.85 -17.06
C CYS A 157 -25.15 34.83 -17.70
N VAL A 158 -23.94 35.30 -18.03
CA VAL A 158 -22.86 34.45 -18.52
C VAL A 158 -21.57 34.80 -17.79
N SER A 159 -20.94 33.81 -17.18
CA SER A 159 -19.61 33.98 -16.58
C SER A 159 -18.62 33.02 -17.22
N SER A 160 -17.33 33.37 -17.23
CA SER A 160 -16.29 32.53 -17.83
C SER A 160 -15.02 32.50 -16.98
N SER A 161 -14.26 31.44 -17.15
CA SER A 161 -12.91 31.22 -16.62
C SER A 161 -11.96 30.81 -17.77
N ALA A 162 -10.81 30.21 -17.45
CA ALA A 162 -9.85 29.79 -18.47
C ALA A 162 -10.38 28.63 -19.33
N HIS A 163 -11.05 27.66 -18.69
CA HIS A 163 -11.51 26.43 -19.32
C HIS A 163 -13.03 26.27 -19.31
N PHE A 164 -13.78 27.19 -18.69
CA PHE A 164 -15.24 27.05 -18.55
C PHE A 164 -16.01 28.30 -18.93
N ARG A 165 -17.24 28.08 -19.40
CA ARG A 165 -18.26 29.12 -19.59
C ARG A 165 -19.59 28.67 -18.99
N VAL A 166 -20.11 29.44 -18.04
CA VAL A 166 -21.32 29.12 -17.28
C VAL A 166 -22.46 30.03 -17.70
N TYR A 167 -23.58 29.45 -18.13
CA TYR A 167 -24.83 30.10 -18.49
C TYR A 167 -25.85 29.90 -17.35
N TYR A 168 -26.42 30.99 -16.83
CA TYR A 168 -27.27 30.90 -15.65
C TYR A 168 -28.26 32.05 -15.51
N ASN A 169 -29.26 31.84 -14.65
CA ASN A 169 -30.19 32.85 -14.17
C ASN A 169 -30.03 33.04 -12.66
N VAL A 170 -30.52 34.17 -12.12
CA VAL A 170 -30.48 34.48 -10.67
C VAL A 170 -31.88 34.66 -10.10
N GLY A 171 -32.04 34.41 -8.80
CA GLY A 171 -33.29 34.66 -8.08
C GLY A 171 -34.30 33.52 -8.21
N SER A 172 -35.57 33.83 -8.50
CA SER A 172 -36.66 32.83 -8.49
C SER A 172 -36.59 31.77 -9.60
N SER A 173 -35.69 31.94 -10.57
CA SER A 173 -35.53 31.06 -11.73
C SER A 173 -34.10 30.55 -11.88
N GLY A 174 -33.30 30.60 -10.81
CA GLY A 174 -31.90 30.14 -10.84
C GLY A 174 -31.21 30.26 -9.48
N VAL A 175 -29.89 30.43 -9.49
CA VAL A 175 -29.07 30.46 -8.28
C VAL A 175 -29.33 31.72 -7.42
N PRO A 176 -28.97 31.71 -6.11
CA PRO A 176 -29.13 32.89 -5.27
C PRO A 176 -28.43 34.13 -5.85
N GLU A 177 -29.08 35.29 -5.80
CA GLU A 177 -28.50 36.59 -6.24
C GLU A 177 -27.42 37.14 -5.30
N THR A 178 -26.96 36.34 -4.33
CA THR A 178 -26.00 36.79 -3.29
C THR A 178 -24.60 36.91 -3.90
N ASP A 179 -24.00 38.10 -3.80
CA ASP A 179 -22.64 38.43 -4.26
C ASP A 179 -21.93 39.18 -3.13
N THR A 180 -21.16 38.47 -2.32
CA THR A 180 -20.55 39.01 -1.10
C THR A 180 -19.05 38.78 -1.01
N SER A 181 -18.51 37.73 -1.61
CA SER A 181 -17.09 37.42 -1.53
C SER A 181 -16.65 36.45 -2.62
N PRO A 182 -15.94 36.94 -3.66
CA PRO A 182 -15.58 38.34 -3.90
C PRO A 182 -16.75 39.16 -4.44
N THR A 183 -16.91 40.43 -4.02
CA THR A 183 -17.89 41.34 -4.63
C THR A 183 -17.47 41.73 -6.05
N ASN A 184 -17.73 40.86 -7.02
CA ASN A 184 -17.20 40.93 -8.39
C ASN A 184 -18.32 41.08 -9.44
N GLY A 185 -19.59 41.12 -9.02
CA GLY A 185 -20.73 41.15 -9.90
C GLY A 185 -21.11 39.78 -10.45
N LYS A 186 -20.79 38.69 -9.75
CA LYS A 186 -21.21 37.31 -9.99
C LYS A 186 -21.85 36.77 -8.71
N ALA A 187 -22.78 35.82 -8.85
CA ALA A 187 -23.33 35.17 -7.66
C ALA A 187 -22.23 34.33 -6.98
N ASP A 188 -22.14 34.36 -5.65
CA ASP A 188 -21.17 33.60 -4.85
C ASP A 188 -21.24 32.08 -5.18
N SER A 189 -22.42 31.57 -5.54
CA SER A 189 -22.61 30.19 -6.00
C SER A 189 -21.94 29.91 -7.34
N VAL A 190 -21.97 30.86 -8.28
CA VAL A 190 -21.32 30.74 -9.61
C VAL A 190 -19.82 30.87 -9.47
N ASP A 191 -19.33 31.76 -8.61
CA ASP A 191 -17.91 31.80 -8.27
C ASP A 191 -17.45 30.45 -7.69
N THR A 192 -18.22 29.88 -6.77
CA THR A 192 -17.93 28.54 -6.20
C THR A 192 -17.90 27.44 -7.28
N ILE A 193 -18.85 27.46 -8.22
CA ILE A 193 -18.91 26.49 -9.33
C ILE A 193 -17.68 26.63 -10.23
N LEU A 194 -17.35 27.86 -10.67
CA LEU A 194 -16.19 28.12 -11.54
C LEU A 194 -14.88 27.75 -10.86
N GLU A 195 -14.70 28.12 -9.60
CA GLU A 195 -13.51 27.75 -8.81
C GLU A 195 -13.39 26.22 -8.67
N SER A 196 -14.51 25.54 -8.46
CA SER A 196 -14.53 24.09 -8.30
C SER A 196 -14.19 23.35 -9.59
N LEU A 197 -14.75 23.81 -10.72
CA LEU A 197 -14.46 23.27 -12.05
C LEU A 197 -13.00 23.51 -12.45
N GLU A 198 -12.46 24.72 -12.29
CA GLU A 198 -11.05 25.00 -12.61
C GLU A 198 -10.09 24.18 -11.72
N SER A 199 -10.40 24.06 -10.44
CA SER A 199 -9.61 23.23 -9.53
C SER A 199 -9.62 21.77 -9.97
N ALA A 200 -10.79 21.19 -10.25
CA ALA A 200 -10.92 19.80 -10.65
C ALA A 200 -10.30 19.53 -12.02
N TYR A 201 -10.49 20.43 -12.99
CA TYR A 201 -9.89 20.33 -14.32
C TYR A 201 -8.37 20.19 -14.26
N ASN A 202 -7.71 21.06 -13.49
CA ASN A 202 -6.25 20.99 -13.31
C ASN A 202 -5.82 19.72 -12.58
N THR A 203 -6.61 19.24 -11.60
CA THR A 203 -6.35 17.96 -10.93
C THR A 203 -6.46 16.79 -11.89
N TYR A 204 -7.49 16.73 -12.72
CA TYR A 204 -7.73 15.63 -13.66
C TYR A 204 -6.69 15.59 -14.77
N LEU A 205 -6.31 16.75 -15.34
CA LEU A 205 -5.16 16.83 -16.24
C LEU A 205 -3.86 16.38 -15.57
N GLY A 206 -3.65 16.75 -14.29
CA GLY A 206 -2.50 16.31 -13.51
C GLY A 206 -2.45 14.80 -13.25
N MET A 207 -3.59 14.11 -13.35
CA MET A 207 -3.68 12.65 -13.31
C MET A 207 -3.38 11.99 -14.66
N GLY A 208 -3.21 12.78 -15.73
CA GLY A 208 -2.99 12.27 -17.09
C GLY A 208 -4.26 11.97 -17.87
N LEU A 209 -5.42 12.46 -17.41
CA LEU A 209 -6.68 12.36 -18.14
C LEU A 209 -6.74 13.38 -19.27
N GLU A 210 -7.38 13.00 -20.36
CA GLU A 210 -7.58 13.82 -21.55
C GLU A 210 -9.09 13.95 -21.84
N HIS A 211 -9.48 15.03 -22.51
CA HIS A 211 -10.83 15.21 -23.01
C HIS A 211 -10.80 15.80 -24.43
N GLU A 212 -11.80 15.47 -25.23
CA GLU A 212 -11.96 16.03 -26.57
C GLU A 212 -12.69 17.40 -26.55
N GLY A 213 -12.58 18.14 -27.66
CA GLY A 213 -13.29 19.40 -27.90
C GLY A 213 -12.39 20.64 -27.93
N GLU A 214 -12.84 21.69 -28.62
CA GLU A 214 -12.13 22.96 -28.71
C GLU A 214 -12.84 24.05 -27.89
N GLY A 215 -12.06 24.84 -27.14
CA GLY A 215 -12.59 25.98 -26.37
C GLY A 215 -13.08 25.61 -24.96
N PRO A 216 -13.69 26.57 -24.24
CA PRO A 216 -14.12 26.36 -22.86
C PRO A 216 -15.36 25.48 -22.78
N ILE A 217 -15.33 24.49 -21.87
CA ILE A 217 -16.45 23.59 -21.55
C ILE A 217 -17.66 24.41 -21.11
N ALA A 218 -18.82 24.13 -21.72
CA ALA A 218 -20.05 24.87 -21.47
C ALA A 218 -20.84 24.26 -20.32
N VAL A 219 -21.14 25.04 -19.29
CA VAL A 219 -21.95 24.62 -18.14
C VAL A 219 -23.27 25.39 -18.16
N VAL A 220 -24.40 24.69 -18.20
CA VAL A 220 -25.71 25.33 -18.30
C VAL A 220 -26.56 25.01 -17.08
N LEU A 221 -26.85 26.02 -16.27
CA LEU A 221 -27.65 25.93 -15.04
C LEU A 221 -29.13 26.18 -15.36
N GLY A 222 -29.90 25.11 -15.56
CA GLY A 222 -31.34 25.17 -15.85
C GLY A 222 -31.84 24.18 -16.89
N LEU A 223 -30.95 23.50 -17.63
CA LEU A 223 -31.34 22.48 -18.60
C LEU A 223 -31.68 21.14 -17.94
N ALA A 224 -31.07 20.82 -16.80
CA ALA A 224 -31.46 19.64 -16.03
C ALA A 224 -32.61 19.97 -15.06
N PRO A 225 -33.52 19.02 -14.78
CA PRO A 225 -34.53 19.14 -13.75
C PRO A 225 -33.91 19.42 -12.38
N GLN A 226 -34.71 20.02 -11.49
CA GLN A 226 -34.25 20.34 -10.15
C GLN A 226 -33.76 19.09 -9.39
N GLY A 227 -32.50 19.11 -8.95
CA GLY A 227 -31.85 17.99 -8.25
C GLY A 227 -31.05 17.02 -9.13
N SER A 228 -31.10 17.17 -10.47
CA SER A 228 -30.39 16.33 -11.43
C SER A 228 -29.22 17.05 -12.10
N ALA A 229 -28.32 16.26 -12.69
CA ALA A 229 -27.21 16.71 -13.51
C ALA A 229 -26.84 15.65 -14.55
N VAL A 230 -26.32 16.07 -15.71
CA VAL A 230 -25.88 15.12 -16.72
C VAL A 230 -24.79 15.73 -17.60
N VAL A 231 -23.82 14.92 -18.00
CA VAL A 231 -22.96 15.20 -19.13
C VAL A 231 -23.51 14.45 -20.35
N PRO A 232 -24.24 15.12 -21.25
CA PRO A 232 -24.82 14.47 -22.40
C PRO A 232 -23.73 14.00 -23.38
N PRO A 233 -23.68 12.70 -23.73
CA PRO A 233 -22.71 12.19 -24.69
C PRO A 233 -22.94 12.83 -26.07
N GLY A 234 -21.85 13.10 -26.79
CA GLY A 234 -21.89 13.63 -28.17
C GLY A 234 -22.36 15.08 -28.32
N ILE A 235 -23.01 15.69 -27.32
CA ILE A 235 -23.42 17.10 -27.39
C ILE A 235 -22.22 18.01 -27.21
N ARG A 236 -22.15 19.02 -28.07
CA ARG A 236 -21.15 20.08 -28.00
C ARG A 236 -21.85 21.43 -28.05
N ILE A 237 -21.29 22.40 -27.35
CA ILE A 237 -21.69 23.81 -27.43
C ILE A 237 -20.47 24.58 -27.86
N ASN A 238 -20.54 25.20 -29.04
CA ASN A 238 -19.38 25.86 -29.68
C ASN A 238 -18.16 24.93 -29.84
N GLY A 239 -18.38 23.63 -30.09
CA GLY A 239 -17.30 22.64 -30.26
C GLY A 239 -16.67 22.09 -28.96
N ALA A 240 -17.11 22.57 -27.79
CA ALA A 240 -16.69 22.06 -26.49
C ALA A 240 -17.76 21.13 -25.89
N PRO A 241 -17.39 20.11 -25.08
CA PRO A 241 -18.36 19.32 -24.33
C PRO A 241 -19.15 20.20 -23.36
N THR A 242 -20.30 19.69 -22.91
CA THR A 242 -21.22 20.43 -22.04
C THR A 242 -21.61 19.67 -20.79
N ILE A 243 -21.84 20.40 -19.71
CA ILE A 243 -22.35 19.91 -18.43
C ILE A 243 -23.72 20.57 -18.20
N TRP A 244 -24.76 19.77 -18.03
CA TRP A 244 -26.11 20.25 -17.75
C TRP A 244 -26.41 20.07 -16.27
N LEU A 245 -26.72 21.18 -15.61
CA LEU A 245 -27.02 21.22 -14.19
C LEU A 245 -28.42 21.77 -13.97
N SER A 246 -29.02 21.42 -12.83
CA SER A 246 -30.24 22.08 -12.37
C SER A 246 -30.06 23.59 -12.21
N ALA A 247 -31.16 24.34 -12.28
CA ALA A 247 -31.14 25.80 -12.18
C ALA A 247 -30.51 26.30 -10.86
N ASP A 248 -30.67 25.54 -9.78
CA ASP A 248 -29.97 25.73 -8.51
C ASP A 248 -29.51 24.39 -7.92
N PRO A 249 -28.26 23.95 -8.14
CA PRO A 249 -27.76 22.66 -7.65
C PRO A 249 -27.87 22.42 -6.15
N ALA A 250 -28.02 23.48 -5.34
CA ALA A 250 -28.17 23.34 -3.90
C ALA A 250 -29.63 23.23 -3.45
N GLU A 251 -30.63 23.58 -4.26
CA GLU A 251 -32.03 23.58 -3.86
C GLU A 251 -32.63 22.17 -3.94
N LEU A 252 -32.86 21.53 -2.79
CA LEU A 252 -33.52 20.23 -2.70
C LEU A 252 -34.89 20.35 -2.03
N SER A 253 -35.72 19.32 -2.21
CA SER A 253 -37.07 19.26 -1.63
C SER A 253 -37.10 19.37 -0.09
N ASP A 254 -35.97 19.14 0.58
CA ASP A 254 -35.75 19.19 2.02
C ASP A 254 -34.99 20.44 2.51
N GLY A 255 -34.51 21.30 1.62
CA GLY A 255 -33.80 22.53 1.95
C GLY A 255 -32.64 22.87 0.99
N ARG A 256 -31.93 23.97 1.24
CA ARG A 256 -30.75 24.35 0.45
C ARG A 256 -29.47 23.74 1.03
N TYR A 257 -28.76 22.93 0.23
CA TYR A 257 -27.49 22.29 0.57
C TYR A 257 -26.33 22.92 -0.22
N THR A 258 -25.84 24.08 0.25
CA THR A 258 -24.86 24.92 -0.48
C THR A 258 -23.56 24.21 -0.85
N ASN A 259 -23.21 23.11 -0.17
CA ASN A 259 -22.05 22.29 -0.50
C ASN A 259 -22.14 21.66 -1.90
N ARG A 260 -23.34 21.50 -2.47
CA ARG A 260 -23.54 20.94 -3.81
C ARG A 260 -22.96 21.82 -4.92
N TYR A 261 -22.83 23.13 -4.72
CA TYR A 261 -22.15 24.01 -5.67
C TYR A 261 -20.65 23.69 -5.83
N SER A 262 -20.05 23.03 -4.84
CA SER A 262 -18.64 22.61 -4.89
C SER A 262 -18.50 21.17 -5.36
N TYR A 263 -19.32 20.27 -4.82
CA TYR A 263 -19.25 18.84 -5.09
C TYR A 263 -19.73 18.46 -6.50
N LEU A 264 -20.97 18.82 -6.86
CA LEU A 264 -21.62 18.30 -8.06
C LEU A 264 -20.89 18.70 -9.36
N PRO A 265 -20.42 19.95 -9.55
CA PRO A 265 -19.68 20.29 -10.76
C PRO A 265 -18.39 19.49 -10.97
N ARG A 266 -17.73 19.03 -9.89
CA ARG A 266 -16.49 18.24 -9.97
C ARG A 266 -16.79 16.82 -10.44
N HIS A 267 -17.84 16.23 -9.86
CA HIS A 267 -18.37 14.92 -10.25
C HIS A 267 -18.70 14.90 -11.73
N GLU A 268 -19.54 15.83 -12.18
CA GLU A 268 -19.95 15.91 -13.58
C GLU A 268 -18.77 16.20 -14.52
N LEU A 269 -17.84 17.06 -14.11
CA LEU A 269 -16.66 17.33 -14.92
C LEU A 269 -15.86 16.06 -15.21
N TYR A 270 -15.80 15.10 -14.28
CA TYR A 270 -15.08 13.86 -14.52
C TYR A 270 -15.69 13.03 -15.65
N HIS A 271 -17.02 13.02 -15.80
CA HIS A 271 -17.69 12.34 -16.91
C HIS A 271 -17.27 12.91 -18.27
N VAL A 272 -16.97 14.22 -18.37
CA VAL A 272 -16.42 14.83 -19.59
C VAL A 272 -15.10 14.15 -20.02
N PHE A 273 -14.24 13.82 -19.05
CA PHE A 273 -12.99 13.10 -19.31
C PHE A 273 -13.26 11.62 -19.62
N GLN A 274 -14.17 10.96 -18.91
CA GLN A 274 -14.47 9.54 -19.14
C GLN A 274 -14.96 9.26 -20.57
N TYR A 275 -15.82 10.12 -21.11
CA TYR A 275 -16.33 9.98 -22.48
C TYR A 275 -15.25 10.05 -23.58
N ASN A 276 -14.02 10.44 -23.25
CA ASN A 276 -12.88 10.39 -24.16
C ASN A 276 -12.35 8.95 -24.38
N TYR A 277 -12.68 8.02 -23.49
CA TYR A 277 -12.04 6.71 -23.41
C TYR A 277 -12.91 5.54 -23.85
N PHE A 278 -14.13 5.81 -24.28
CA PHE A 278 -14.98 4.80 -24.90
C PHE A 278 -15.88 5.42 -25.96
N THR A 279 -16.07 4.67 -27.05
CA THR A 279 -16.79 5.12 -28.24
C THR A 279 -18.27 4.76 -28.24
N ASP A 280 -18.65 3.70 -27.53
CA ASP A 280 -20.03 3.22 -27.48
C ASP A 280 -20.78 3.83 -26.28
N ALA A 281 -21.48 4.94 -26.51
CA ALA A 281 -22.34 5.54 -25.48
C ALA A 281 -23.57 4.67 -25.12
N LEU A 282 -23.93 3.64 -25.92
CA LEU A 282 -24.96 2.66 -25.54
C LEU A 282 -24.49 1.72 -24.43
N SER A 283 -23.18 1.62 -24.22
CA SER A 283 -22.61 0.88 -23.09
C SER A 283 -22.91 1.52 -21.74
N VAL A 284 -23.31 2.81 -21.70
CA VAL A 284 -23.74 3.57 -20.51
C VAL A 284 -25.13 3.10 -20.01
N GLY A 285 -25.26 1.79 -19.82
CA GLY A 285 -26.27 1.15 -19.00
C GLY A 285 -25.66 0.69 -17.67
N GLY A 286 -26.37 -0.20 -16.97
CA GLY A 286 -25.96 -0.69 -15.64
C GLY A 286 -24.53 -1.21 -15.53
N THR A 287 -24.05 -1.90 -16.56
CA THR A 287 -22.73 -2.54 -16.60
C THR A 287 -21.57 -1.56 -16.70
N MET A 288 -21.73 -0.41 -17.37
CA MET A 288 -20.71 0.65 -17.42
C MET A 288 -20.88 1.64 -16.27
N ASN A 289 -22.12 2.00 -15.97
CA ASN A 289 -22.45 3.10 -15.07
C ASN A 289 -21.85 2.96 -13.67
N TRP A 290 -21.85 1.75 -13.11
CA TRP A 290 -21.38 1.57 -11.74
C TRP A 290 -19.92 2.02 -11.56
N TRP A 291 -19.09 1.81 -12.59
CA TRP A 291 -17.68 2.22 -12.58
C TRP A 291 -17.52 3.70 -12.96
N MET A 292 -18.36 4.22 -13.85
CA MET A 292 -18.40 5.65 -14.16
C MET A 292 -18.65 6.48 -12.90
N GLU A 293 -19.72 6.17 -12.16
CA GLU A 293 -20.06 6.88 -10.92
C GLU A 293 -19.03 6.65 -9.81
N ALA A 294 -18.56 5.41 -9.63
CA ALA A 294 -17.54 5.11 -8.63
C ALA A 294 -16.25 5.92 -8.85
N THR A 295 -15.79 6.02 -10.10
CA THR A 295 -14.54 6.74 -10.42
C THR A 295 -14.74 8.25 -10.47
N ALA A 296 -15.95 8.76 -10.79
CA ALA A 296 -16.30 10.17 -10.64
C ALA A 296 -16.30 10.62 -9.18
N GLU A 297 -16.78 9.77 -8.26
CA GLU A 297 -16.71 10.03 -6.82
C GLU A 297 -15.28 9.99 -6.28
N TRP A 298 -14.50 9.00 -6.71
CA TRP A 298 -13.08 8.91 -6.41
C TRP A 298 -12.32 10.16 -6.91
N ALA A 299 -12.57 10.60 -8.15
CA ALA A 299 -11.94 11.78 -8.71
C ALA A 299 -12.40 13.08 -8.00
N THR A 300 -13.66 13.14 -7.59
CA THR A 300 -14.17 14.25 -6.78
C THR A 300 -13.44 14.34 -5.45
N HIS A 301 -13.23 13.21 -4.76
CA HIS A 301 -12.41 13.14 -3.55
C HIS A 301 -10.96 13.61 -3.80
N GLU A 302 -10.35 13.18 -4.90
CA GLU A 302 -8.98 13.58 -5.25
C GLU A 302 -8.86 15.09 -5.50
N SER A 303 -9.88 15.72 -6.10
CA SER A 303 -9.90 17.17 -6.36
C SER A 303 -10.39 18.01 -5.17
N LEU A 304 -11.11 17.39 -4.22
CA LEU A 304 -11.71 18.05 -3.04
C LEU A 304 -11.34 17.30 -1.75
N ARG A 305 -10.04 17.23 -1.47
CA ARG A 305 -9.50 16.57 -0.27
C ARG A 305 -9.81 17.30 1.05
N SER A 306 -10.30 18.53 1.03
CA SER A 306 -10.74 19.24 2.25
C SER A 306 -11.62 20.44 1.90
N GLY A 307 -12.35 20.97 2.89
CA GLY A 307 -13.18 22.17 2.72
C GLY A 307 -14.68 21.86 2.59
N VAL A 308 -15.44 22.84 2.11
CA VAL A 308 -16.90 22.79 2.02
C VAL A 308 -17.32 21.76 0.96
N GLY A 309 -18.14 20.78 1.36
CA GLY A 309 -18.61 19.69 0.49
C GLY A 309 -17.67 18.50 0.35
N ALA A 310 -16.48 18.53 0.97
CA ALA A 310 -15.48 17.47 0.90
C ALA A 310 -15.91 16.13 1.52
N ASN A 311 -17.11 16.04 2.11
CA ASN A 311 -17.65 14.81 2.67
C ASN A 311 -18.78 14.20 1.82
N LEU A 312 -19.26 14.92 0.79
CA LEU A 312 -20.41 14.49 0.01
C LEU A 312 -20.13 13.26 -0.86
N TYR A 313 -18.92 13.11 -1.39
CA TYR A 313 -18.56 11.96 -2.23
C TYR A 313 -18.68 10.61 -1.52
N ALA A 314 -18.56 10.62 -0.19
CA ALA A 314 -18.65 9.41 0.62
C ALA A 314 -20.08 9.12 1.09
N SER A 315 -21.05 10.00 0.81
CA SER A 315 -22.39 9.95 1.42
C SER A 315 -23.14 8.63 1.17
N SER A 316 -22.85 7.98 0.04
CA SER A 316 -23.48 6.71 -0.35
C SER A 316 -22.69 5.47 0.08
N LEU A 317 -21.65 5.61 0.90
CA LEU A 317 -20.80 4.47 1.28
C LEU A 317 -21.56 3.38 2.07
N ASP A 318 -22.57 3.75 2.86
CA ASP A 318 -23.43 2.79 3.58
C ASP A 318 -24.26 1.93 2.62
N GLN A 319 -24.65 2.46 1.46
CA GLN A 319 -25.39 1.69 0.45
C GLN A 319 -24.52 0.62 -0.21
N PHE A 320 -23.21 0.88 -0.30
CA PHE A 320 -22.25 -0.10 -0.80
C PHE A 320 -21.87 -1.13 0.29
N LEU A 321 -21.32 -0.68 1.43
CA LEU A 321 -20.77 -1.54 2.48
C LEU A 321 -21.78 -2.01 3.53
N GLY A 322 -23.01 -1.49 3.52
CA GLY A 322 -24.15 -2.03 4.26
C GLY A 322 -24.70 -3.31 3.63
N HIS A 323 -24.39 -3.56 2.36
CA HIS A 323 -24.74 -4.75 1.59
C HIS A 323 -23.51 -5.37 0.91
N PRO A 324 -22.51 -5.81 1.70
CA PRO A 324 -21.27 -6.33 1.14
C PRO A 324 -21.48 -7.66 0.39
N GLU A 325 -22.59 -8.36 0.62
CA GLU A 325 -22.89 -9.66 0.00
C GLU A 325 -23.39 -9.56 -1.44
N ARG A 326 -23.75 -8.35 -1.91
CA ARG A 326 -24.16 -8.11 -3.30
C ARG A 326 -22.96 -8.22 -4.25
N ALA A 327 -23.23 -8.32 -5.55
CA ALA A 327 -22.14 -8.32 -6.53
C ALA A 327 -21.35 -7.01 -6.48
N LEU A 328 -20.06 -7.08 -6.83
CA LEU A 328 -19.16 -5.92 -6.83
C LEU A 328 -19.65 -4.83 -7.78
N ASN A 329 -20.08 -5.22 -8.97
CA ASN A 329 -20.64 -4.38 -10.01
C ASN A 329 -22.17 -4.26 -9.92
N ALA A 330 -22.79 -4.64 -8.81
CA ALA A 330 -24.22 -4.42 -8.61
C ALA A 330 -24.51 -2.91 -8.58
N HIS A 331 -25.44 -2.49 -9.41
CA HIS A 331 -25.96 -1.12 -9.44
C HIS A 331 -27.47 -1.14 -9.17
N ASP A 332 -28.02 0.00 -8.76
CA ASP A 332 -29.45 0.12 -8.45
C ASP A 332 -30.24 0.88 -9.53
N GLY A 333 -29.54 1.51 -10.48
CA GLY A 333 -30.05 2.37 -11.56
C GLY A 333 -28.92 3.30 -12.03
N LEU A 334 -29.16 4.29 -12.90
CA LEU A 334 -28.11 5.29 -13.20
C LEU A 334 -27.92 6.31 -12.06
N SER A 335 -29.02 6.76 -11.47
CA SER A 335 -29.05 7.83 -10.45
C SER A 335 -29.24 7.32 -9.01
N GLU A 336 -28.92 6.05 -8.75
CA GLU A 336 -29.16 5.38 -7.48
C GLU A 336 -27.87 5.28 -6.64
N GLU A 337 -28.00 5.22 -5.32
CA GLU A 337 -26.86 5.61 -4.46
C GLU A 337 -25.70 4.58 -4.43
N ARG A 338 -25.94 3.28 -4.68
CA ARG A 338 -24.93 2.24 -4.43
C ARG A 338 -23.64 2.40 -5.23
N GLN A 339 -23.73 2.72 -6.52
CA GLN A 339 -22.56 2.85 -7.38
C GLN A 339 -21.62 3.98 -6.95
N TYR A 340 -22.16 5.08 -6.41
CA TYR A 340 -21.36 6.17 -5.87
C TYR A 340 -20.48 5.67 -4.71
N GLY A 341 -21.04 4.83 -3.82
CA GLY A 341 -20.30 4.22 -2.71
C GLY A 341 -19.20 3.24 -3.13
N ALA A 342 -19.19 2.76 -4.38
CA ALA A 342 -18.17 1.86 -4.90
C ALA A 342 -16.85 2.57 -5.22
N PHE A 343 -16.76 3.90 -5.08
CA PHE A 343 -15.50 4.68 -5.18
C PHE A 343 -14.37 4.08 -4.34
N ILE A 344 -14.74 3.44 -3.24
CA ILE A 344 -13.78 2.84 -2.30
C ILE A 344 -12.98 1.69 -2.93
N LEU A 345 -13.51 1.03 -3.96
CA LEU A 345 -12.76 0.08 -4.80
C LEU A 345 -11.69 0.79 -5.64
N ALA A 346 -12.03 1.93 -6.27
CA ALA A 346 -11.09 2.73 -7.03
C ALA A 346 -9.96 3.26 -6.14
N SER A 347 -10.29 3.75 -4.94
CA SER A 347 -9.29 4.12 -3.92
C SER A 347 -8.40 2.94 -3.54
N TYR A 348 -9.00 1.77 -3.25
CA TYR A 348 -8.24 0.57 -2.91
C TYR A 348 -7.28 0.16 -4.02
N LEU A 349 -7.74 0.04 -5.28
CA LEU A 349 -6.90 -0.41 -6.40
C LEU A 349 -5.81 0.61 -6.77
N THR A 350 -6.10 1.91 -6.59
CA THR A 350 -5.10 2.98 -6.77
C THR A 350 -3.96 2.86 -5.76
N GLU A 351 -4.28 2.53 -4.51
CA GLU A 351 -3.28 2.30 -3.47
C GLU A 351 -2.58 0.96 -3.65
N ALA A 352 -3.34 -0.09 -3.98
CA ALA A 352 -2.88 -1.45 -4.00
C ALA A 352 -1.99 -1.75 -5.19
N VAL A 353 -2.34 -1.24 -6.37
CA VAL A 353 -1.73 -1.65 -7.64
C VAL A 353 -0.87 -0.53 -8.21
N SER A 354 -1.46 0.63 -8.47
CA SER A 354 -0.79 1.76 -9.12
C SER A 354 -1.59 3.05 -8.95
N ARG A 355 -0.91 4.19 -8.78
CA ARG A 355 -1.57 5.50 -8.77
C ARG A 355 -2.32 5.83 -10.06
N ASN A 356 -1.95 5.18 -11.17
CA ASN A 356 -2.59 5.36 -12.46
C ASN A 356 -3.68 4.32 -12.74
N PHE A 357 -3.95 3.40 -11.81
CA PHE A 357 -4.81 2.24 -12.06
C PHE A 357 -6.17 2.63 -12.67
N VAL A 358 -6.85 3.63 -12.11
CA VAL A 358 -8.14 4.12 -12.65
C VAL A 358 -7.99 4.63 -14.09
N LEU A 359 -6.97 5.44 -14.38
CA LEU A 359 -6.70 5.92 -15.74
C LEU A 359 -6.44 4.76 -16.70
N ASP A 360 -5.66 3.77 -16.28
CA ASP A 360 -5.32 2.62 -17.12
C ASP A 360 -6.54 1.71 -17.36
N THR A 361 -7.51 1.65 -16.44
CA THR A 361 -8.80 1.00 -16.72
C THR A 361 -9.59 1.74 -17.81
N TRP A 362 -9.54 3.08 -17.84
CA TRP A 362 -10.21 3.86 -18.88
C TRP A 362 -9.51 3.72 -20.23
N ARG A 363 -8.18 3.77 -20.28
CA ARG A 363 -7.40 3.64 -21.52
C ARG A 363 -7.66 2.36 -22.31
N VAL A 364 -8.05 1.29 -21.63
CA VAL A 364 -8.32 -0.02 -22.25
C VAL A 364 -9.82 -0.31 -22.38
N MET A 365 -10.69 0.65 -22.03
CA MET A 365 -12.12 0.40 -21.91
C MET A 365 -12.76 -0.03 -23.24
N ASP A 366 -12.43 0.64 -24.35
CA ASP A 366 -12.92 0.27 -25.69
C ASP A 366 -12.52 -1.16 -26.09
N ASP A 367 -11.28 -1.58 -25.78
CA ASP A 367 -10.80 -2.92 -26.09
C ASP A 367 -11.41 -3.98 -25.18
N ALA A 368 -11.60 -3.65 -23.90
CA ALA A 368 -12.12 -4.55 -22.88
C ALA A 368 -13.65 -4.70 -22.94
N GLY A 369 -14.37 -3.70 -23.44
CA GLY A 369 -15.82 -3.65 -23.60
C GLY A 369 -16.63 -3.52 -22.30
N THR A 370 -16.07 -3.88 -21.14
CA THR A 370 -16.74 -3.73 -19.83
C THR A 370 -15.76 -3.29 -18.73
N PRO A 371 -16.22 -2.59 -17.68
CA PRO A 371 -15.35 -2.20 -16.57
C PRO A 371 -14.68 -3.36 -15.84
N VAL A 372 -15.38 -4.48 -15.65
CA VAL A 372 -14.82 -5.67 -14.99
C VAL A 372 -13.65 -6.23 -15.81
N ALA A 373 -13.79 -6.31 -17.13
CA ALA A 373 -12.72 -6.76 -18.01
C ALA A 373 -11.54 -5.78 -18.01
N ALA A 374 -11.81 -4.47 -18.01
CA ALA A 374 -10.78 -3.43 -17.95
C ALA A 374 -9.99 -3.47 -16.62
N ILE A 375 -10.67 -3.64 -15.48
CA ILE A 375 -10.05 -3.82 -14.16
C ILE A 375 -9.17 -5.07 -14.14
N GLN A 376 -9.68 -6.20 -14.64
CA GLN A 376 -8.92 -7.45 -14.73
C GLN A 376 -7.67 -7.27 -15.61
N TYR A 377 -7.82 -6.56 -16.74
CA TYR A 377 -6.71 -6.29 -17.64
C TYR A 377 -5.63 -5.43 -16.98
N ALA A 378 -6.02 -4.31 -16.37
CA ALA A 378 -5.09 -3.42 -15.66
C ALA A 378 -4.38 -4.17 -14.50
N ALA A 379 -5.12 -4.96 -13.72
CA ALA A 379 -4.53 -5.78 -12.66
C ALA A 379 -3.49 -6.77 -13.20
N ASN A 380 -3.84 -7.51 -14.27
CA ASN A 380 -2.92 -8.45 -14.92
C ASN A 380 -1.69 -7.76 -15.52
N TYR A 381 -1.85 -6.58 -16.11
CA TYR A 381 -0.74 -5.77 -16.64
C TYR A 381 0.28 -5.44 -15.54
N TYR A 382 -0.20 -5.16 -14.33
CA TYR A 382 0.63 -4.92 -13.14
C TYR A 382 1.02 -6.19 -12.38
N GLY A 383 0.77 -7.39 -12.94
CA GLY A 383 1.12 -8.66 -12.31
C GLY A 383 0.29 -9.04 -11.09
N ARG A 384 -0.92 -8.47 -10.92
CA ARG A 384 -1.78 -8.69 -9.74
C ARG A 384 -2.94 -9.62 -10.01
N GLY A 385 -3.07 -10.64 -9.17
CA GLY A 385 -4.21 -11.57 -9.17
C GLY A 385 -5.47 -10.93 -8.58
N MET A 386 -6.58 -11.04 -9.30
CA MET A 386 -7.86 -10.50 -8.82
C MET A 386 -8.41 -11.21 -7.58
N ASP A 387 -8.10 -12.49 -7.37
CA ASP A 387 -8.53 -13.22 -6.19
C ASP A 387 -7.90 -12.67 -4.90
N GLU A 388 -6.63 -12.30 -4.97
CA GLU A 388 -5.92 -11.64 -3.87
C GLU A 388 -6.40 -10.20 -3.66
N LEU A 389 -6.57 -9.43 -4.75
CA LEU A 389 -7.09 -8.06 -4.68
C LEU A 389 -8.50 -8.02 -4.07
N LEU A 390 -9.38 -8.94 -4.43
CA LEU A 390 -10.74 -8.99 -3.87
C LEU A 390 -10.75 -9.41 -2.40
N LEU A 391 -9.87 -10.32 -1.99
CA LEU A 391 -9.73 -10.68 -0.57
C LEU A 391 -9.16 -9.50 0.21
N GLY A 392 -8.10 -8.86 -0.31
CA GLY A 392 -7.50 -7.66 0.27
C GLY A 392 -8.51 -6.53 0.39
N PHE A 393 -9.30 -6.27 -0.64
CA PHE A 393 -10.37 -5.28 -0.63
C PHE A 393 -11.40 -5.58 0.46
N ALA A 394 -11.90 -6.82 0.54
CA ALA A 394 -12.85 -7.22 1.57
C ALA A 394 -12.29 -7.03 2.98
N VAL A 395 -11.02 -7.34 3.19
CA VAL A 395 -10.32 -7.15 4.46
C VAL A 395 -10.15 -5.67 4.79
N SER A 396 -9.74 -4.84 3.81
CA SER A 396 -9.57 -3.40 3.99
C SER A 396 -10.90 -2.69 4.27
N ASN A 397 -11.99 -3.11 3.64
CA ASN A 397 -13.35 -2.65 3.97
C ASN A 397 -13.71 -2.93 5.43
N TYR A 398 -13.43 -4.15 5.91
CA TYR A 398 -13.68 -4.50 7.31
C TYR A 398 -12.89 -3.63 8.31
N ARG A 399 -11.74 -3.10 7.86
CA ARG A 399 -10.75 -2.36 8.63
C ARG A 399 -11.02 -0.86 8.79
N LEU A 400 -12.13 -0.33 8.29
CA LEU A 400 -12.46 1.11 8.33
C LEU A 400 -12.63 1.75 9.75
N GLU A 401 -12.19 1.11 10.83
CA GLU A 401 -12.29 1.61 12.20
C GLU A 401 -10.98 2.27 12.72
N ARG A 402 -10.90 3.61 12.66
CA ARG A 402 -9.97 4.54 13.35
C ARG A 402 -8.59 4.01 13.81
N TYR A 403 -7.53 4.40 13.08
CA TYR A 403 -6.12 4.43 13.53
C TYR A 403 -5.75 3.31 14.51
N THR A 404 -5.97 2.08 14.09
CA THR A 404 -5.07 1.02 14.50
C THR A 404 -3.75 1.26 13.76
N ASN A 405 -2.62 1.06 14.44
CA ASN A 405 -1.32 0.85 13.77
C ASN A 405 -1.41 -0.49 13.04
N MET A 406 -2.37 -0.60 12.12
CA MET A 406 -2.94 -1.88 11.73
C MET A 406 -2.00 -2.50 10.74
N THR A 407 -1.62 -3.71 11.09
CA THR A 407 -0.63 -4.44 10.36
C THR A 407 -1.33 -5.23 9.28
N PHE A 408 -0.88 -4.94 8.07
CA PHE A 408 -0.63 -5.88 7.00
C PHE A 408 -1.50 -7.13 6.93
N ALA A 409 -2.37 -7.17 5.94
CA ALA A 409 -2.87 -8.43 5.40
C ALA A 409 -2.34 -8.57 3.98
N LEU A 410 -2.02 -9.80 3.57
CA LEU A 410 -1.56 -10.14 2.21
C LEU A 410 -0.24 -9.50 1.76
N GLY A 411 0.66 -9.13 2.66
CA GLY A 411 1.87 -8.46 2.20
C GLY A 411 1.59 -7.03 1.69
N ALA A 412 0.46 -6.43 2.06
CA ALA A 412 0.15 -5.07 1.61
C ALA A 412 -0.46 -4.15 2.68
N ARG A 413 -0.10 -2.86 2.61
CA ARG A 413 -0.67 -1.74 3.39
C ARG A 413 -1.90 -1.22 2.64
N ASP A 414 -2.36 -2.02 1.69
CA ASP A 414 -3.28 -1.68 0.64
C ASP A 414 -4.66 -1.47 1.23
N GLY A 415 -5.22 -0.31 0.91
CA GLY A 415 -6.50 0.10 1.41
C GLY A 415 -6.38 1.09 2.55
N TYR A 416 -6.67 2.33 2.17
CA TYR A 416 -7.16 3.41 3.01
C TYR A 416 -6.07 4.11 3.82
N ASN A 417 -4.89 4.26 3.22
CA ASN A 417 -3.89 5.23 3.64
C ASN A 417 -4.40 6.68 3.51
N ASP A 418 -5.51 6.89 2.80
CA ASP A 418 -6.19 8.18 2.75
C ASP A 418 -6.64 8.66 4.14
N ALA A 419 -6.37 9.93 4.43
CA ALA A 419 -6.73 10.55 5.71
C ALA A 419 -8.25 10.61 5.95
N HIS A 420 -9.07 10.54 4.89
CA HIS A 420 -10.53 10.51 4.98
C HIS A 420 -11.08 9.16 5.45
N ALA A 421 -10.34 8.08 5.30
CA ALA A 421 -10.82 6.76 5.68
C ALA A 421 -11.20 6.65 7.16
N GLY A 422 -10.28 7.02 8.04
CA GLY A 422 -10.48 7.01 9.49
C GLY A 422 -11.34 8.15 10.03
N SER A 423 -11.99 8.92 9.16
CA SER A 423 -12.84 10.05 9.54
C SER A 423 -14.12 10.11 8.71
N VAL A 424 -14.06 10.58 7.46
CA VAL A 424 -15.21 10.80 6.58
C VAL A 424 -15.89 9.48 6.22
N TRP A 425 -15.15 8.50 5.69
CA TRP A 425 -15.72 7.22 5.21
C TRP A 425 -16.35 6.43 6.35
N GLN A 426 -15.58 6.25 7.42
CA GLN A 426 -16.05 5.56 8.61
C GLN A 426 -17.37 6.12 9.15
N ASN A 427 -17.51 7.45 9.22
CA ASN A 427 -18.69 8.09 9.79
C ASN A 427 -19.98 7.86 8.99
N GLN A 428 -19.88 7.32 7.77
CA GLN A 428 -21.04 6.94 6.97
C GLN A 428 -21.55 5.55 7.32
N LEU A 429 -20.75 4.71 7.99
CA LEU A 429 -21.09 3.31 8.27
C LEU A 429 -21.64 3.10 9.69
N VAL A 430 -22.64 2.22 9.81
CA VAL A 430 -23.13 1.76 11.12
C VAL A 430 -22.04 1.00 11.87
N GLY A 431 -21.62 1.54 13.02
CA GLY A 431 -20.54 0.96 13.82
C GLY A 431 -19.15 1.06 13.17
N GLY A 432 -19.00 1.90 12.14
CA GLY A 432 -17.72 2.21 11.48
C GLY A 432 -17.14 1.10 10.61
N ARG A 433 -17.89 0.03 10.33
CA ARG A 433 -17.45 -1.15 9.58
C ARG A 433 -18.61 -1.72 8.74
N PRO A 434 -18.35 -2.48 7.67
CA PRO A 434 -19.36 -3.12 6.85
C PRO A 434 -20.35 -3.99 7.65
N ALA A 435 -21.53 -4.22 7.09
CA ALA A 435 -22.53 -5.10 7.69
C ALA A 435 -21.98 -6.53 7.89
N ARG A 436 -22.28 -7.12 9.05
CA ARG A 436 -21.66 -8.38 9.49
C ARG A 436 -22.56 -9.20 10.41
N THR A 437 -22.30 -10.50 10.48
CA THR A 437 -22.97 -11.40 11.42
C THR A 437 -22.17 -11.48 12.71
N GLU A 438 -22.77 -11.10 13.84
CA GLU A 438 -22.11 -11.18 15.15
C GLU A 438 -22.66 -12.37 15.96
N ARG A 439 -21.77 -13.17 16.57
CA ARG A 439 -22.10 -14.30 17.44
C ARG A 439 -21.18 -14.35 18.65
N SER A 440 -21.75 -14.72 19.80
CA SER A 440 -20.97 -15.03 21.00
C SER A 440 -20.93 -16.54 21.25
N LEU A 441 -19.77 -17.09 21.62
CA LEU A 441 -19.60 -18.51 21.95
C LEU A 441 -19.02 -18.68 23.36
N SER A 442 -19.60 -19.60 24.12
CA SER A 442 -19.01 -20.06 25.39
C SER A 442 -18.04 -21.22 25.15
N TRP A 443 -17.08 -21.40 26.05
CA TRP A 443 -16.15 -22.54 26.02
C TRP A 443 -16.86 -23.89 25.89
N GLY A 444 -16.41 -24.72 24.94
CA GLY A 444 -16.98 -26.05 24.64
C GLY A 444 -18.24 -26.02 23.76
N SER A 445 -18.71 -24.84 23.35
CA SER A 445 -19.88 -24.69 22.49
C SER A 445 -19.52 -24.59 21.00
N SER A 446 -20.53 -24.70 20.14
CA SER A 446 -20.40 -24.51 18.70
C SER A 446 -21.56 -23.68 18.16
N THR A 447 -21.32 -22.93 17.09
CA THR A 447 -22.34 -22.18 16.34
C THR A 447 -22.08 -22.29 14.84
N SER A 448 -23.09 -22.00 14.03
CA SER A 448 -23.00 -22.11 12.57
C SER A 448 -23.85 -21.06 11.87
N GLY A 449 -23.52 -20.78 10.62
CA GLY A 449 -24.28 -19.86 9.78
C GLY A 449 -24.07 -20.12 8.29
N THR A 450 -24.86 -19.43 7.49
CA THR A 450 -24.83 -19.49 6.02
C THR A 450 -25.04 -18.09 5.44
N ALA A 451 -24.40 -17.78 4.33
CA ALA A 451 -24.62 -16.55 3.56
C ALA A 451 -24.71 -16.84 2.06
N GLN A 452 -25.30 -15.91 1.30
CA GLN A 452 -25.38 -15.94 -0.17
C GLN A 452 -24.63 -14.72 -0.70
N VAL A 453 -23.57 -14.93 -1.47
CA VAL A 453 -22.62 -13.89 -1.89
C VAL A 453 -22.55 -13.84 -3.42
N GLY A 454 -22.71 -12.64 -3.99
CA GLY A 454 -22.57 -12.38 -5.42
C GLY A 454 -21.11 -12.34 -5.88
N PRO A 455 -20.82 -12.30 -7.20
CA PRO A 455 -19.47 -12.18 -7.74
C PRO A 455 -18.75 -10.94 -7.21
N GLY A 456 -17.53 -11.07 -6.71
CA GLY A 456 -16.75 -9.99 -6.09
C GLY A 456 -17.28 -9.48 -4.74
N GLY A 457 -18.41 -10.01 -4.25
CA GLY A 457 -18.99 -9.66 -2.96
C GLY A 457 -18.31 -10.36 -1.79
N ALA A 458 -18.61 -9.92 -0.57
CA ALA A 458 -18.04 -10.43 0.67
C ALA A 458 -19.07 -10.70 1.76
N THR A 459 -18.69 -11.52 2.74
CA THR A 459 -19.43 -11.72 3.98
C THR A 459 -18.48 -11.71 5.18
N TYR A 460 -18.98 -11.17 6.29
CA TYR A 460 -18.22 -10.93 7.51
C TYR A 460 -18.91 -11.62 8.69
N VAL A 461 -18.16 -12.38 9.49
CA VAL A 461 -18.67 -13.09 10.67
C VAL A 461 -17.77 -12.86 11.86
N GLU A 462 -18.29 -12.20 12.89
CA GLU A 462 -17.62 -12.02 14.18
C GLU A 462 -18.04 -13.12 15.16
N LEU A 463 -17.05 -13.77 15.77
CA LEU A 463 -17.17 -14.86 16.72
C LEU A 463 -16.46 -14.45 18.01
N THR A 464 -17.20 -13.88 18.96
CA THR A 464 -16.66 -13.39 20.24
C THR A 464 -16.68 -14.49 21.29
N SER A 465 -15.54 -14.78 21.91
CA SER A 465 -15.46 -15.71 23.04
C SER A 465 -16.13 -15.12 24.29
N GLN A 466 -16.72 -15.98 25.14
CA GLN A 466 -17.38 -15.59 26.39
C GLN A 466 -17.01 -16.53 27.54
N GLY A 467 -16.73 -15.91 28.70
CA GLY A 467 -16.29 -16.60 29.90
C GLY A 467 -14.76 -16.63 30.03
N GLY A 468 -14.25 -16.72 31.25
CA GLY A 468 -12.81 -16.69 31.52
C GLY A 468 -12.03 -17.87 30.93
N GLY A 469 -10.82 -17.59 30.44
CA GLY A 469 -9.87 -18.56 29.91
C GLY A 469 -9.37 -18.25 28.49
N ARG A 470 -8.59 -19.18 27.93
CA ARG A 470 -8.17 -19.22 26.53
C ARG A 470 -8.55 -20.55 25.89
N GLY A 471 -8.40 -20.62 24.57
CA GLY A 471 -8.50 -21.85 23.83
C GLY A 471 -8.49 -21.65 22.33
N ARG A 472 -8.83 -22.71 21.60
CA ARG A 472 -8.82 -22.72 20.12
C ARG A 472 -10.23 -22.57 19.59
N LEU A 473 -10.41 -21.65 18.65
CA LEU A 473 -11.60 -21.53 17.82
C LEU A 473 -11.32 -22.20 16.48
N ILE A 474 -12.06 -23.28 16.21
CA ILE A 474 -11.97 -24.03 14.96
C ILE A 474 -13.16 -23.64 14.10
N VAL A 475 -12.90 -23.09 12.91
CA VAL A 475 -13.93 -22.69 11.94
C VAL A 475 -13.81 -23.59 10.70
N ASN A 476 -14.81 -24.44 10.49
CA ASN A 476 -14.93 -25.22 9.26
C ASN A 476 -15.77 -24.44 8.26
N VAL A 477 -15.24 -24.22 7.06
CA VAL A 477 -15.92 -23.52 5.97
C VAL A 477 -16.29 -24.52 4.88
N THR A 478 -17.51 -24.37 4.34
CA THR A 478 -18.00 -25.13 3.19
C THR A 478 -18.47 -24.15 2.13
N ALA A 479 -17.75 -24.08 1.02
CA ALA A 479 -17.97 -23.14 -0.08
C ALA A 479 -17.47 -23.73 -1.41
N SER A 480 -17.87 -23.13 -2.54
CA SER A 480 -17.30 -23.43 -3.86
C SER A 480 -15.87 -22.89 -3.98
N SER A 481 -15.08 -23.44 -4.91
CA SER A 481 -13.64 -23.13 -5.08
C SER A 481 -13.33 -21.68 -5.43
N ASP A 482 -14.34 -20.92 -5.84
CA ASP A 482 -14.27 -19.48 -6.11
C ASP A 482 -14.48 -18.61 -4.87
N PHE A 483 -14.50 -19.19 -3.68
CA PHE A 483 -14.36 -18.44 -2.43
C PHE A 483 -12.91 -18.41 -1.97
N ARG A 484 -12.51 -17.24 -1.46
CA ARG A 484 -11.32 -17.05 -0.62
C ARG A 484 -11.77 -16.51 0.72
N TYR A 485 -11.10 -16.93 1.78
CA TYR A 485 -11.42 -16.42 3.11
C TYR A 485 -10.19 -16.39 4.00
N THR A 486 -10.31 -15.62 5.07
CA THR A 486 -9.29 -15.48 6.10
C THR A 486 -10.00 -15.26 7.43
N LEU A 487 -9.38 -15.72 8.51
CA LEU A 487 -9.84 -15.46 9.87
C LEU A 487 -8.95 -14.37 10.48
N PHE A 488 -9.45 -13.56 11.40
CA PHE A 488 -8.65 -12.58 12.14
C PHE A 488 -9.03 -12.64 13.60
N THR A 489 -8.16 -12.24 14.51
CA THR A 489 -8.54 -12.05 15.91
C THR A 489 -8.33 -10.61 16.33
N SER A 490 -9.25 -10.11 17.14
CA SER A 490 -9.10 -8.81 17.75
C SER A 490 -9.53 -8.82 19.21
N ARG A 491 -8.91 -7.96 20.00
CA ARG A 491 -9.34 -7.69 21.36
C ARG A 491 -10.05 -6.34 21.41
N THR A 492 -11.28 -6.33 21.93
CA THR A 492 -12.01 -5.09 22.15
C THR A 492 -11.39 -4.35 23.35
N THR A 493 -10.65 -3.28 23.10
CA THR A 493 -10.08 -2.47 24.19
C THR A 493 -11.19 -1.70 24.94
N ALA A 494 -10.90 -1.14 26.11
CA ALA A 494 -11.84 -0.32 26.90
C ALA A 494 -12.45 0.88 26.13
N SER A 495 -11.93 1.19 24.94
CA SER A 495 -12.44 2.19 24.00
C SER A 495 -13.47 1.67 22.98
N GLY A 496 -13.79 0.38 22.99
CA GLY A 496 -14.72 -0.28 22.05
C GLY A 496 -14.08 -0.73 20.74
N ARG A 497 -12.74 -0.72 20.61
CA ARG A 497 -12.02 -0.93 19.35
C ARG A 497 -11.42 -2.33 19.22
N PRO A 498 -11.53 -3.00 18.06
CA PRO A 498 -10.79 -4.23 17.76
C PRO A 498 -9.32 -3.91 17.43
N ASP A 499 -8.39 -4.32 18.30
CA ASP A 499 -6.96 -4.38 17.94
C ASP A 499 -6.73 -5.64 17.10
N MET A 500 -6.84 -5.51 15.78
CA MET A 500 -6.78 -6.62 14.83
C MET A 500 -5.33 -7.09 14.70
N VAL A 501 -5.00 -8.20 15.34
CA VAL A 501 -3.73 -8.87 15.14
C VAL A 501 -3.89 -9.81 13.95
N PRO A 502 -3.07 -9.70 12.90
CA PRO A 502 -3.12 -10.66 11.80
C PRO A 502 -2.91 -12.07 12.36
N LEU A 503 -3.88 -12.96 12.14
CA LEU A 503 -3.81 -14.37 12.47
C LEU A 503 -4.29 -15.16 11.26
N GLU A 504 -3.51 -16.12 10.81
CA GLU A 504 -3.88 -17.13 9.81
C GLU A 504 -4.49 -16.64 8.49
N HIS A 505 -3.59 -16.29 7.58
CA HIS A 505 -3.83 -16.41 6.14
C HIS A 505 -3.76 -17.89 5.75
N SER A 506 -4.79 -18.67 6.06
CA SER A 506 -5.06 -19.85 5.25
C SER A 506 -5.87 -19.34 4.05
N GLN A 507 -5.20 -19.01 2.94
CA GLN A 507 -5.87 -18.80 1.66
C GLN A 507 -6.45 -20.14 1.21
N GLU A 508 -7.47 -20.58 1.92
CA GLU A 508 -8.15 -21.83 1.63
C GLU A 508 -9.18 -21.52 0.55
N GLN A 509 -9.21 -22.38 -0.46
CA GLN A 509 -10.11 -22.25 -1.58
C GLN A 509 -11.25 -23.24 -1.39
N GLY A 510 -12.48 -22.74 -1.34
CA GLY A 510 -13.67 -23.58 -1.17
C GLY A 510 -13.80 -24.20 0.23
N ASN A 511 -13.65 -25.51 0.35
CA ASN A 511 -13.85 -26.20 1.63
C ASN A 511 -12.53 -26.26 2.40
N GLY A 512 -12.55 -25.84 3.66
CA GLY A 512 -11.36 -25.88 4.50
C GLY A 512 -11.64 -25.67 5.98
N GLN A 513 -10.58 -25.64 6.76
CA GLN A 513 -10.63 -25.43 8.21
C GLN A 513 -9.58 -24.39 8.59
N VAL A 514 -10.00 -23.40 9.38
CA VAL A 514 -9.11 -22.37 9.94
C VAL A 514 -9.13 -22.47 11.46
N VAL A 515 -7.99 -22.30 12.12
CA VAL A 515 -7.87 -22.51 13.57
C VAL A 515 -7.11 -21.35 14.20
N VAL A 516 -7.78 -20.58 15.05
CA VAL A 516 -7.15 -19.47 15.77
C VAL A 516 -7.23 -19.66 17.27
N SER A 517 -6.20 -19.22 17.98
CA SER A 517 -6.22 -19.10 19.43
C SER A 517 -6.93 -17.81 19.83
N VAL A 518 -7.83 -17.88 20.81
CA VAL A 518 -8.60 -16.73 21.33
C VAL A 518 -8.66 -16.79 22.86
N GLY A 519 -8.57 -15.62 23.50
CA GLY A 519 -8.81 -15.43 24.93
C GLY A 519 -10.16 -14.81 25.25
N GLU A 520 -10.45 -14.61 26.54
CA GLU A 520 -11.72 -14.04 27.03
C GLU A 520 -12.01 -12.67 26.40
N GLY A 521 -13.19 -12.55 25.76
CA GLY A 521 -13.66 -11.30 25.17
C GLY A 521 -12.99 -10.93 23.85
N GLU A 522 -12.12 -11.80 23.32
CA GLU A 522 -11.56 -11.65 21.97
C GLU A 522 -12.58 -12.08 20.91
N THR A 523 -12.56 -11.38 19.78
CA THR A 523 -13.42 -11.61 18.63
C THR A 523 -12.59 -12.15 17.48
N ALA A 524 -12.94 -13.34 17.01
CA ALA A 524 -12.44 -13.84 15.73
C ALA A 524 -13.36 -13.41 14.58
N THR A 525 -12.83 -12.80 13.53
CA THR A 525 -13.58 -12.35 12.36
C THR A 525 -13.25 -13.21 11.14
N LEU A 526 -14.21 -13.99 10.64
CA LEU A 526 -14.12 -14.61 9.33
C LEU A 526 -14.50 -13.58 8.27
N VAL A 527 -13.58 -13.29 7.36
CA VAL A 527 -13.82 -12.50 6.14
C VAL A 527 -13.76 -13.46 4.97
N ALA A 528 -14.86 -13.57 4.22
CA ALA A 528 -14.92 -14.42 3.04
C ALA A 528 -15.40 -13.60 1.85
N THR A 529 -14.70 -13.71 0.72
CA THR A 529 -15.04 -13.05 -0.54
C THR A 529 -15.21 -14.09 -1.63
N ARG A 530 -16.08 -13.78 -2.59
CA ARG A 530 -16.21 -14.57 -3.82
C ARG A 530 -15.35 -13.94 -4.90
N THR A 531 -14.40 -14.68 -5.44
CA THR A 531 -13.40 -14.16 -6.37
C THR A 531 -13.77 -14.26 -7.84
N THR A 532 -14.85 -14.98 -8.16
CA THR A 532 -15.50 -14.87 -9.47
C THR A 532 -15.99 -13.44 -9.68
N LEU A 533 -15.76 -12.91 -10.88
CA LEU A 533 -16.36 -11.67 -11.37
C LEU A 533 -17.16 -11.99 -12.63
N ILE A 534 -18.34 -11.38 -12.76
CA ILE A 534 -19.19 -11.47 -13.94
C ILE A 534 -19.26 -10.07 -14.54
N GLN A 535 -19.05 -9.98 -15.85
CA GLN A 535 -18.95 -8.70 -16.54
C GLN A 535 -20.27 -7.92 -16.54
N ASP A 536 -21.38 -8.59 -16.88
CA ASP A 536 -22.71 -7.99 -16.83
C ASP A 536 -23.25 -7.86 -15.40
N SER A 537 -23.69 -6.66 -15.04
CA SER A 537 -24.15 -6.38 -13.67
C SER A 537 -25.46 -7.06 -13.29
N GLY A 538 -26.38 -7.26 -14.25
CA GLY A 538 -27.67 -7.90 -14.01
C GLY A 538 -27.52 -9.41 -13.77
N ASP A 539 -26.68 -10.06 -14.58
CA ASP A 539 -26.28 -11.45 -14.38
C ASP A 539 -25.50 -11.62 -13.08
N ALA A 540 -24.60 -10.69 -12.76
CA ALA A 540 -23.80 -10.75 -11.54
C ALA A 540 -24.67 -10.73 -10.27
N GLU A 541 -25.66 -9.83 -10.19
CA GLU A 541 -26.56 -9.75 -9.02
C GLU A 541 -27.43 -11.00 -8.87
N SER A 542 -27.76 -11.66 -9.99
CA SER A 542 -28.54 -12.90 -10.02
C SER A 542 -27.73 -14.14 -9.64
N ASP A 543 -26.42 -14.16 -9.90
CA ASP A 543 -25.52 -15.28 -9.64
C ASP A 543 -24.99 -15.29 -8.20
N ARG A 544 -25.81 -15.79 -7.26
CA ARG A 544 -25.41 -15.89 -5.85
C ARG A 544 -24.95 -17.30 -5.48
N ALA A 545 -23.80 -17.39 -4.82
CA ALA A 545 -23.24 -18.65 -4.32
C ALA A 545 -23.28 -18.72 -2.78
N GLY A 546 -23.54 -19.92 -2.27
CA GLY A 546 -23.68 -20.16 -0.83
C GLY A 546 -22.34 -20.48 -0.15
N ILE A 547 -22.10 -19.84 0.99
CA ILE A 547 -21.04 -20.20 1.94
C ILE A 547 -21.68 -20.62 3.26
N SER A 548 -21.20 -21.71 3.85
CA SER A 548 -21.60 -22.20 5.17
C SER A 548 -20.38 -22.29 6.08
N TRP A 549 -20.56 -22.01 7.37
CA TRP A 549 -19.47 -22.12 8.35
C TRP A 549 -19.98 -22.76 9.64
N ASN A 550 -19.10 -23.53 10.30
CA ASN A 550 -19.32 -24.13 11.60
C ASN A 550 -18.12 -23.82 12.50
N ALA A 551 -18.36 -23.02 13.53
CA ALA A 551 -17.36 -22.62 14.50
C ALA A 551 -17.53 -23.40 15.79
N ARG A 552 -16.43 -23.93 16.33
CA ARG A 552 -16.39 -24.62 17.63
C ARG A 552 -15.30 -23.99 18.49
N LEU A 553 -15.68 -23.55 19.68
CA LEU A 553 -14.73 -23.02 20.66
C LEU A 553 -14.37 -24.13 21.65
N THR A 554 -13.10 -24.49 21.70
CA THR A 554 -12.55 -25.48 22.64
C THR A 554 -11.68 -24.77 23.66
N SER A 555 -11.95 -24.93 24.96
CA SER A 555 -11.08 -24.42 26.01
C SER A 555 -9.74 -25.15 25.99
N SER A 556 -8.62 -24.43 26.03
CA SER A 556 -7.49 -24.92 26.80
C SER A 556 -7.94 -24.85 28.27
N GLY A 557 -7.64 -25.86 29.09
CA GLY A 557 -8.08 -25.86 30.50
C GLY A 557 -7.57 -24.66 31.29
N SER A 558 -7.83 -24.60 32.60
CA SER A 558 -7.18 -23.66 33.53
C SER A 558 -5.69 -23.99 33.73
N GLY A 559 -4.95 -24.01 32.62
CA GLY A 559 -3.57 -24.44 32.48
C GLY A 559 -2.57 -23.53 33.16
N ASP A 560 -1.32 -23.99 33.21
CA ASP A 560 -0.20 -23.17 33.69
C ASP A 560 0.09 -22.04 32.69
N ASN A 561 0.32 -20.81 33.19
CA ASN A 561 0.66 -19.64 32.37
C ASN A 561 2.19 -19.60 32.13
N ILE A 562 2.61 -19.62 30.86
CA ILE A 562 4.01 -19.65 30.45
C ILE A 562 4.38 -18.35 29.76
N MET A 563 5.21 -17.53 30.42
CA MET A 563 5.77 -16.34 29.78
C MET A 563 7.10 -16.69 29.09
N VAL A 564 7.13 -16.54 27.76
CA VAL A 564 8.34 -16.72 26.97
C VAL A 564 9.05 -15.39 26.75
N VAL A 565 10.22 -15.20 27.38
CA VAL A 565 11.04 -13.99 27.34
C VAL A 565 12.21 -14.18 26.37
N GLY A 566 12.45 -13.23 25.47
CA GLY A 566 13.59 -13.35 24.57
C GLY A 566 13.93 -12.14 23.72
N ASP A 567 14.89 -12.32 22.82
CA ASP A 567 15.27 -11.35 21.80
C ASP A 567 14.78 -11.76 20.40
N SER A 568 15.52 -11.43 19.34
CA SER A 568 15.21 -11.78 17.96
C SER A 568 15.15 -13.29 17.71
N ILE A 569 15.91 -14.10 18.44
CA ILE A 569 15.92 -15.57 18.33
C ILE A 569 14.57 -16.16 18.75
N THR A 570 13.89 -15.50 19.69
CA THR A 570 12.55 -15.90 20.17
C THR A 570 11.43 -15.18 19.45
N HIS A 571 11.61 -13.90 19.17
CA HIS A 571 10.60 -13.06 18.53
C HIS A 571 10.38 -13.46 17.06
N GLY A 572 11.42 -13.83 16.32
CA GLY A 572 11.32 -14.17 14.91
C GLY A 572 10.98 -12.96 14.01
N ASN A 573 11.28 -13.09 12.72
CA ASN A 573 10.87 -12.14 11.68
C ASN A 573 9.52 -12.60 11.11
N GLU A 574 8.86 -11.76 10.32
CA GLU A 574 7.81 -12.21 9.43
C GLU A 574 8.18 -13.54 8.74
N GLY A 575 7.24 -14.48 8.72
CA GLY A 575 7.45 -15.80 8.10
C GLY A 575 8.37 -16.76 8.87
N SER A 576 8.99 -16.37 9.98
CA SER A 576 9.60 -17.37 10.89
C SER A 576 8.50 -18.27 11.48
N HIS A 577 8.81 -19.53 11.79
CA HIS A 577 7.92 -20.34 12.64
C HIS A 577 8.00 -19.89 14.11
N SER A 578 9.21 -19.52 14.56
CA SER A 578 9.58 -19.39 15.97
C SER A 578 9.54 -20.74 16.69
N TRP A 579 10.56 -21.01 17.51
CA TRP A 579 10.59 -22.18 18.37
C TRP A 579 9.39 -22.28 19.32
N ARG A 580 8.69 -21.15 19.59
CA ARG A 580 7.43 -21.15 20.35
C ARG A 580 6.32 -21.94 19.66
N PHE A 581 6.20 -21.86 18.34
CA PHE A 581 5.23 -22.65 17.57
C PHE A 581 5.48 -24.15 17.77
N ALA A 582 6.73 -24.57 17.61
CA ALA A 582 7.11 -25.98 17.76
C ALA A 582 6.94 -26.47 19.21
N LEU A 583 7.12 -25.60 20.21
CA LEU A 583 6.88 -25.91 21.62
C LEU A 583 5.38 -26.03 21.94
N ASP A 584 4.58 -25.04 21.57
CA ASP A 584 3.12 -25.05 21.77
C ASP A 584 2.49 -26.30 21.16
N ARG A 585 2.89 -26.62 19.91
CA ARG A 585 2.40 -27.81 19.22
C ARG A 585 2.73 -29.11 19.95
N HIS A 586 3.93 -29.20 20.53
CA HIS A 586 4.34 -30.36 21.31
C HIS A 586 3.53 -30.50 22.61
N LEU A 587 3.32 -29.40 23.32
CA LEU A 587 2.50 -29.36 24.54
C LEU A 587 1.04 -29.76 24.25
N ASP A 588 0.46 -29.23 23.16
CA ASP A 588 -0.89 -29.61 22.70
C ASP A 588 -1.00 -31.10 22.37
N ILE A 589 -0.08 -31.66 21.58
CA ILE A 589 -0.11 -33.09 21.19
C ILE A 589 0.11 -34.01 22.41
N THR A 590 0.86 -33.57 23.41
CA THR A 590 1.11 -34.34 24.64
C THR A 590 -0.04 -34.21 25.66
N GLY A 591 -1.05 -33.39 25.35
CA GLY A 591 -2.26 -33.24 26.16
C GLY A 591 -2.14 -32.25 27.30
N GLU A 592 -1.10 -31.40 27.28
CA GLU A 592 -0.96 -30.30 28.22
C GLU A 592 -1.94 -29.19 27.87
N THR A 593 -2.47 -28.54 28.90
CA THR A 593 -3.22 -27.29 28.74
C THR A 593 -2.34 -26.18 29.29
N VAL A 594 -1.79 -25.37 28.40
CA VAL A 594 -0.95 -24.22 28.74
C VAL A 594 -1.52 -22.96 28.08
N ASP A 595 -1.19 -21.81 28.64
CA ASP A 595 -1.48 -20.49 28.07
C ASP A 595 -0.13 -19.78 27.95
N PHE A 596 0.30 -19.45 26.73
CA PHE A 596 1.43 -18.56 26.58
C PHE A 596 0.96 -17.14 26.93
N VAL A 597 1.75 -16.42 27.70
CA VAL A 597 1.34 -15.10 28.19
C VAL A 597 2.42 -14.06 27.97
N GLY A 598 2.00 -12.84 27.65
CA GLY A 598 2.91 -11.71 27.57
C GLY A 598 2.29 -10.51 26.88
N PRO A 599 3.03 -9.39 26.82
CA PRO A 599 2.52 -8.15 26.26
C PRO A 599 2.48 -8.12 24.72
N ARG A 600 2.92 -9.18 24.03
CA ARG A 600 3.13 -9.24 22.57
C ARG A 600 2.62 -10.53 21.98
N VAL A 601 2.34 -10.54 20.67
CA VAL A 601 1.62 -11.63 19.97
C VAL A 601 2.08 -11.88 18.52
N GLY A 602 2.75 -10.92 17.89
CA GLY A 602 3.14 -10.99 16.47
C GLY A 602 4.64 -11.20 16.29
N ALA A 603 5.08 -11.37 15.06
CA ALA A 603 6.49 -11.40 14.70
C ALA A 603 7.07 -9.97 14.54
N TYR A 604 8.39 -9.88 14.40
CA TYR A 604 9.05 -8.63 14.06
C TYR A 604 8.69 -8.17 12.63
N ASP A 605 8.23 -6.93 12.51
CA ASP A 605 7.82 -6.30 11.26
C ASP A 605 8.85 -5.23 10.87
N ILE A 606 9.68 -5.52 9.86
CA ILE A 606 10.69 -4.56 9.37
C ILE A 606 10.04 -3.28 8.85
N TYR A 607 8.80 -3.36 8.38
CA TYR A 607 8.14 -2.30 7.67
C TYR A 607 7.43 -1.34 8.60
N THR A 608 6.96 -1.76 9.78
CA THR A 608 6.30 -0.86 10.73
C THR A 608 7.22 -0.43 11.86
N ASP A 609 8.42 -1.01 11.93
CA ASP A 609 9.48 -0.57 12.80
C ASP A 609 9.79 0.91 12.53
N ILE A 610 9.53 1.72 13.55
CA ILE A 610 9.69 3.17 13.51
C ILE A 610 11.15 3.61 13.36
N ARG A 611 12.13 2.80 13.78
CA ARG A 611 13.55 3.07 13.52
C ARG A 611 13.85 2.84 12.04
N ASN A 612 13.35 1.75 11.47
CA ASN A 612 13.48 1.50 10.03
C ASN A 612 12.77 2.58 9.21
N ARG A 613 11.57 3.02 9.62
CA ARG A 613 10.87 4.14 8.98
C ARG A 613 11.64 5.44 9.09
N ALA A 614 12.21 5.75 10.26
CA ALA A 614 13.06 6.92 10.42
C ALA A 614 14.25 6.87 9.45
N ILE A 615 14.92 5.72 9.33
CA ILE A 615 16.01 5.50 8.38
C ILE A 615 15.54 5.75 6.93
N LEU A 616 14.41 5.16 6.51
CA LEU A 616 13.87 5.31 5.16
C LEU A 616 13.38 6.73 4.85
N ASP A 617 12.99 7.50 5.89
CA ASP A 617 12.57 8.90 5.79
C ASP A 617 13.72 9.89 6.01
N GLY A 618 14.96 9.42 6.19
CA GLY A 618 16.14 10.27 6.42
C GLY A 618 16.10 11.03 7.76
N GLN A 619 15.44 10.44 8.76
CA GLN A 619 15.29 10.97 10.12
C GLN A 619 16.19 10.21 11.11
N ASP A 620 16.58 10.88 12.20
CA ASP A 620 17.30 10.22 13.29
C ASP A 620 16.40 9.17 13.96
N PRO A 621 16.83 7.89 14.03
CA PRO A 621 16.05 6.86 14.69
C PRO A 621 16.00 7.13 16.19
N PRO A 622 14.82 7.02 16.84
CA PRO A 622 14.74 7.24 18.28
C PRO A 622 15.55 6.20 19.11
N PRO A 623 15.84 6.50 20.40
CA PRO A 623 16.61 5.62 21.29
C PRO A 623 15.92 4.27 21.56
N GLN A 624 16.71 3.20 21.69
CA GLN A 624 16.23 1.81 21.81
C GLN A 624 15.37 1.56 23.06
N GLU A 625 15.68 2.28 24.14
CA GLU A 625 15.07 2.15 25.46
C GLU A 625 13.57 2.54 25.50
N TYR A 626 13.03 3.13 24.43
CA TYR A 626 11.66 3.66 24.37
C TYR A 626 10.66 2.81 23.58
N TYR A 627 11.01 1.58 23.18
CA TYR A 627 10.22 0.84 22.17
C TYR A 627 9.44 -0.38 22.67
N PRO A 628 8.16 -0.19 23.00
CA PRO A 628 7.14 -1.24 22.94
C PRO A 628 6.39 -1.16 21.60
N GLY A 629 7.09 -1.07 20.46
CA GLY A 629 6.45 -1.12 19.15
C GLY A 629 5.59 -2.39 19.02
N PRO A 630 4.40 -2.32 18.40
CA PRO A 630 3.49 -3.46 18.35
C PRO A 630 4.09 -4.57 17.46
N SER A 631 4.31 -5.75 18.04
CA SER A 631 4.68 -6.97 17.33
C SER A 631 3.50 -7.42 16.50
N THR A 632 3.55 -7.30 15.18
CA THR A 632 2.32 -7.42 14.40
C THR A 632 2.49 -8.11 13.05
N ALA A 633 3.74 -8.38 12.63
CA ALA A 633 3.96 -9.25 11.48
C ALA A 633 3.48 -10.68 11.79
N ARG A 634 3.27 -11.47 10.73
CA ARG A 634 2.80 -12.84 10.86
C ARG A 634 3.95 -13.84 10.96
N TYR A 635 3.76 -14.89 11.75
CA TYR A 635 4.59 -16.10 11.66
C TYR A 635 4.16 -16.94 10.44
N MET A 636 4.98 -17.93 10.08
CA MET A 636 4.63 -18.92 9.04
C MET A 636 3.32 -19.65 9.39
N ASN A 637 3.21 -20.08 10.65
CA ASN A 637 2.01 -20.66 11.23
C ASN A 637 1.55 -19.82 12.40
N ASN A 638 0.25 -19.58 12.47
CA ASN A 638 -0.34 -18.66 13.41
C ASN A 638 -1.39 -19.38 14.30
N ASP A 639 -1.63 -20.69 14.10
CA ASP A 639 -2.57 -21.54 14.86
C ASP A 639 -2.10 -21.94 16.26
N PHE A 640 -1.01 -21.35 16.75
CA PHE A 640 -0.44 -21.60 18.08
C PHE A 640 -0.75 -20.48 19.07
N ASP A 641 -0.53 -20.69 20.36
CA ASP A 641 -0.55 -19.58 21.32
C ASP A 641 0.69 -18.70 21.13
N ARG A 642 0.50 -17.47 20.65
CA ARG A 642 1.62 -16.64 20.19
C ARG A 642 2.10 -15.65 21.22
N ASP A 643 1.38 -15.50 22.31
CA ASP A 643 1.68 -14.54 23.35
C ASP A 643 3.12 -14.72 23.86
N HIS A 644 3.84 -13.61 24.02
CA HIS A 644 5.23 -13.65 24.44
C HIS A 644 5.71 -12.31 25.01
N ASN A 645 6.87 -12.34 25.65
CA ASN A 645 7.62 -11.17 26.10
C ASN A 645 9.01 -11.13 25.43
N ALA A 646 9.03 -11.21 24.11
CA ALA A 646 10.26 -11.12 23.31
C ALA A 646 10.25 -9.91 22.39
N MET A 647 11.43 -9.35 22.10
CA MET A 647 11.57 -8.22 21.19
C MET A 647 12.92 -8.25 20.46
N TRP A 648 12.89 -7.92 19.18
CA TRP A 648 14.08 -7.98 18.34
C TRP A 648 15.12 -6.97 18.85
N GLY A 649 16.35 -7.41 19.04
CA GLY A 649 17.45 -6.58 19.53
C GLY A 649 17.47 -6.29 21.04
N TRP A 650 16.53 -6.83 21.83
CA TRP A 650 16.56 -6.64 23.29
C TRP A 650 17.76 -7.30 23.97
N THR A 651 18.29 -6.59 24.96
CA THR A 651 19.23 -7.11 25.95
C THR A 651 18.50 -7.57 27.21
N PHE A 652 19.19 -8.24 28.15
CA PHE A 652 18.64 -8.44 29.49
C PHE A 652 18.35 -7.11 30.20
N ALA A 653 19.15 -6.08 29.98
CA ALA A 653 18.95 -4.77 30.61
C ALA A 653 17.61 -4.17 30.20
N ASP A 654 17.26 -4.27 28.91
CA ASP A 654 15.98 -3.80 28.37
C ASP A 654 14.80 -4.57 28.97
N ALA A 655 14.84 -5.90 28.91
CA ALA A 655 13.75 -6.75 29.40
C ALA A 655 13.54 -6.61 30.93
N ASN A 656 14.62 -6.38 31.69
CA ASN A 656 14.54 -6.13 33.13
C ASN A 656 13.79 -4.85 33.51
N ASN A 657 13.57 -3.93 32.57
CA ASN A 657 12.80 -2.70 32.85
C ASN A 657 11.30 -2.96 33.01
N THR A 658 10.78 -4.07 32.48
CA THR A 658 9.34 -4.37 32.51
C THR A 658 8.98 -5.71 33.14
N ILE A 659 9.93 -6.64 33.28
CA ILE A 659 9.63 -8.04 33.62
C ILE A 659 8.81 -8.24 34.90
N GLN A 660 9.07 -7.48 35.96
CA GLN A 660 8.28 -7.59 37.21
C GLN A 660 6.80 -7.26 36.93
N ARG A 661 6.54 -6.14 36.25
CA ARG A 661 5.20 -5.71 35.88
C ARG A 661 4.54 -6.74 34.97
N ASP A 662 5.26 -7.24 33.97
CA ASP A 662 4.69 -8.12 32.97
C ASP A 662 4.33 -9.49 33.59
N VAL A 663 5.18 -10.05 34.46
CA VAL A 663 4.86 -11.27 35.23
C VAL A 663 3.62 -11.07 36.10
N GLU A 664 3.48 -9.92 36.77
CA GLU A 664 2.31 -9.61 37.62
C GLU A 664 1.02 -9.42 36.80
N GLN A 665 1.10 -8.71 35.68
CA GLN A 665 -0.07 -8.40 34.83
C GLN A 665 -0.61 -9.61 34.08
N HIS A 666 0.26 -10.56 33.76
CA HIS A 666 -0.06 -11.74 32.97
C HIS A 666 -0.11 -13.03 33.81
N ASP A 667 0.01 -12.92 35.14
CA ASP A 667 -0.09 -14.03 36.09
C ASP A 667 0.77 -15.24 35.71
N ALA A 668 2.04 -14.99 35.36
CA ALA A 668 2.92 -16.05 34.84
C ALA A 668 3.36 -17.04 35.94
N ASP A 669 3.18 -18.33 35.68
CA ASP A 669 3.62 -19.45 36.52
C ASP A 669 5.02 -19.94 36.14
N TYR A 670 5.33 -19.88 34.84
CA TYR A 670 6.62 -20.27 34.27
C TYR A 670 7.23 -19.10 33.50
N LEU A 671 8.56 -19.01 33.56
CA LEU A 671 9.36 -18.06 32.80
C LEU A 671 10.41 -18.80 31.99
N LEU A 672 10.30 -18.74 30.66
CA LEU A 672 11.25 -19.33 29.73
C LEU A 672 12.08 -18.20 29.12
N ILE A 673 13.36 -18.12 29.47
CA ILE A 673 14.23 -16.98 29.13
C ILE A 673 15.26 -17.42 28.09
N ALA A 674 15.26 -16.77 26.93
CA ALA A 674 16.29 -16.90 25.89
C ALA A 674 16.81 -15.51 25.48
N LEU A 675 17.81 -15.02 26.22
CA LEU A 675 18.41 -13.69 26.09
C LEU A 675 19.93 -13.77 26.26
N GLY A 676 20.62 -12.71 25.84
CA GLY A 676 22.05 -12.48 26.13
C GLY A 676 22.92 -12.24 24.90
N PHE A 677 22.44 -12.56 23.70
CA PHE A 677 23.21 -12.34 22.47
C PHE A 677 23.53 -10.86 22.26
N ASN A 678 22.51 -9.99 22.40
CA ASN A 678 22.66 -8.56 22.17
C ASN A 678 23.48 -7.85 23.25
N ASP A 679 23.43 -8.33 24.50
CA ASP A 679 24.26 -7.82 25.60
C ASP A 679 25.75 -7.90 25.24
N ILE A 680 26.15 -9.06 24.70
CA ILE A 680 27.55 -9.37 24.34
C ILE A 680 27.95 -8.67 23.03
N THR A 681 27.09 -8.72 22.01
CA THR A 681 27.47 -8.36 20.64
C THR A 681 27.68 -6.86 20.45
N TRP A 682 26.84 -6.03 21.05
CA TRP A 682 26.83 -4.58 20.81
C TRP A 682 27.55 -3.77 21.90
N GLY A 683 28.41 -4.42 22.68
CA GLY A 683 29.27 -3.79 23.68
C GLY A 683 28.52 -3.23 24.90
N TYR A 684 27.27 -3.66 25.12
CA TYR A 684 26.50 -3.31 26.31
C TYR A 684 27.07 -3.99 27.57
N SER A 685 27.58 -5.22 27.44
CA SER A 685 28.15 -6.01 28.52
C SER A 685 29.18 -7.03 28.04
N ASP A 686 29.94 -7.57 28.99
CA ASP A 686 30.72 -8.81 28.82
C ASP A 686 29.93 -10.02 29.34
N ALA A 687 30.49 -11.23 29.25
CA ALA A 687 29.85 -12.45 29.74
C ALA A 687 29.43 -12.35 31.23
N SER A 688 30.28 -11.78 32.08
CA SER A 688 30.04 -11.65 33.52
C SER A 688 28.91 -10.64 33.82
N GLY A 689 28.91 -9.49 33.14
CA GLY A 689 27.85 -8.50 33.23
C GLY A 689 26.51 -9.03 32.75
N THR A 690 26.51 -9.82 31.67
CA THR A 690 25.30 -10.50 31.17
C THR A 690 24.72 -11.47 32.21
N VAL A 691 25.57 -12.26 32.89
CA VAL A 691 25.12 -13.12 34.01
C VAL A 691 24.56 -12.29 35.19
N ALA A 692 25.14 -11.13 35.49
CA ALA A 692 24.60 -10.24 36.52
C ALA A 692 23.20 -9.73 36.15
N SER A 693 22.96 -9.39 34.89
CA SER A 693 21.64 -9.00 34.38
C SER A 693 20.63 -10.15 34.42
N ALA A 694 21.05 -11.38 34.13
CA ALA A 694 20.22 -12.58 34.29
C ALA A 694 19.82 -12.81 35.76
N ARG A 695 20.74 -12.64 36.72
CA ARG A 695 20.44 -12.70 38.16
C ARG A 695 19.41 -11.63 38.57
N ARG A 696 19.50 -10.44 38.00
CA ARG A 696 18.52 -9.38 38.22
C ARG A 696 17.14 -9.81 37.74
N MET A 697 17.01 -10.36 36.54
CA MET A 697 15.73 -10.80 35.99
C MET A 697 15.03 -11.82 36.87
N VAL A 698 15.77 -12.83 37.36
CA VAL A 698 15.24 -13.81 38.30
C VAL A 698 14.74 -13.15 39.59
N THR A 699 15.42 -12.11 40.07
CA THR A 699 15.01 -11.37 41.27
C THR A 699 13.74 -10.58 41.04
N GLU A 700 13.64 -9.86 39.92
CA GLU A 700 12.46 -9.06 39.55
C GLU A 700 11.23 -9.93 39.29
N ALA A 701 11.39 -11.07 38.60
CA ALA A 701 10.31 -12.04 38.39
C ALA A 701 9.77 -12.61 39.71
N ARG A 702 10.66 -12.97 40.65
CA ARG A 702 10.28 -13.44 42.00
C ARG A 702 9.62 -12.37 42.86
N ALA A 703 9.90 -11.09 42.60
CA ALA A 703 9.23 -9.99 43.29
C ALA A 703 7.76 -9.87 42.89
N ALA A 704 7.40 -10.27 41.66
CA ALA A 704 6.02 -10.38 41.20
C ALA A 704 5.37 -11.71 41.65
N ASN A 705 6.01 -12.85 41.34
CA ASN A 705 5.55 -14.18 41.72
C ASN A 705 6.67 -14.96 42.45
N PRO A 706 6.62 -15.08 43.79
CA PRO A 706 7.67 -15.76 44.55
C PRO A 706 7.72 -17.29 44.35
N ASP A 707 6.73 -17.88 43.67
CA ASP A 707 6.61 -19.30 43.35
C ASP A 707 6.90 -19.61 41.86
N ILE A 708 7.32 -18.61 41.07
CA ILE A 708 7.58 -18.76 39.64
C ILE A 708 8.67 -19.81 39.34
N LYS A 709 8.44 -20.65 38.35
CA LYS A 709 9.39 -21.67 37.85
C LYS A 709 10.14 -21.10 36.65
N ILE A 710 11.46 -21.25 36.60
CA ILE A 710 12.27 -20.56 35.59
C ILE A 710 13.14 -21.56 34.81
N LEU A 711 13.02 -21.51 33.49
CA LEU A 711 14.00 -22.07 32.56
C LEU A 711 14.76 -20.89 31.93
N ILE A 712 16.09 -20.93 31.98
CA ILE A 712 16.94 -19.90 31.37
C ILE A 712 17.94 -20.58 30.44
N SER A 713 18.03 -20.15 29.19
CA SER A 713 18.95 -20.73 28.23
C SER A 713 20.30 -20.03 28.19
N ASN A 714 21.32 -20.74 27.72
CA ASN A 714 22.47 -20.08 27.11
C ASN A 714 22.08 -19.52 25.71
N VAL A 715 23.06 -19.14 24.89
CA VAL A 715 22.82 -18.52 23.58
C VAL A 715 23.46 -19.38 22.47
N VAL A 716 22.81 -19.45 21.31
CA VAL A 716 23.35 -20.11 20.11
C VAL A 716 24.64 -19.43 19.63
N THR A 717 25.56 -20.19 19.04
CA THR A 717 26.71 -19.59 18.33
C THR A 717 26.31 -19.18 16.92
N ARG A 718 27.09 -18.27 16.32
CA ARG A 718 26.85 -17.77 14.96
C ARG A 718 27.96 -18.14 13.98
N THR A 719 27.71 -17.95 12.69
CA THR A 719 28.77 -17.93 11.67
C THR A 719 29.77 -16.79 11.94
N PRO A 720 31.07 -16.95 11.60
CA PRO A 720 32.08 -15.93 11.83
C PRO A 720 31.77 -14.60 11.13
N LEU A 721 32.04 -13.49 11.83
CA LEU A 721 31.96 -12.14 11.28
C LEU A 721 33.36 -11.51 11.21
N PRO A 722 33.73 -10.87 10.08
CA PRO A 722 34.96 -10.10 9.98
C PRO A 722 35.04 -9.03 11.08
N GLY A 723 36.14 -9.02 11.84
CA GLY A 723 36.37 -8.07 12.94
C GLY A 723 35.68 -8.42 14.27
N PHE A 724 34.93 -9.52 14.31
CA PHE A 724 34.22 -10.03 15.49
C PHE A 724 34.59 -11.48 15.82
N GLU A 725 35.80 -11.92 15.48
CA GLU A 725 36.27 -13.30 15.71
C GLU A 725 36.25 -13.71 17.20
N TRP A 726 36.24 -12.73 18.11
CA TRP A 726 36.15 -12.89 19.55
C TRP A 726 34.75 -13.32 20.04
N LEU A 727 33.69 -13.04 19.28
CA LEU A 727 32.29 -13.10 19.74
C LEU A 727 31.85 -14.51 20.15
N ASN A 728 32.11 -15.53 19.33
CA ASN A 728 31.79 -16.92 19.66
C ASN A 728 32.59 -17.45 20.86
N GLY A 729 33.74 -16.85 21.19
CA GLY A 729 34.46 -17.12 22.43
C GLY A 729 33.70 -16.61 23.65
N GLU A 730 33.26 -15.35 23.58
CA GLU A 730 32.53 -14.67 24.66
C GLU A 730 31.14 -15.30 24.93
N ILE A 731 30.42 -15.71 23.86
CA ILE A 731 29.14 -16.44 23.98
C ILE A 731 29.30 -17.74 24.77
N ARG A 732 30.37 -18.49 24.52
CA ARG A 732 30.66 -19.73 25.25
C ARG A 732 31.04 -19.46 26.71
N GLU A 733 31.79 -18.39 26.96
CA GLU A 733 32.12 -17.99 28.33
C GLU A 733 30.86 -17.59 29.12
N TYR A 734 29.94 -16.86 28.50
CA TYR A 734 28.62 -16.58 29.09
C TYR A 734 27.88 -17.86 29.49
N GLY A 735 27.81 -18.84 28.58
CA GLY A 735 27.19 -20.15 28.86
C GLY A 735 27.80 -20.85 30.07
N ASN A 736 29.13 -20.89 30.16
CA ASN A 736 29.85 -21.50 31.29
C ASN A 736 29.57 -20.79 32.61
N LEU A 737 29.59 -19.45 32.62
CA LEU A 737 29.32 -18.65 33.82
C LEU A 737 27.86 -18.75 34.25
N LEU A 738 26.93 -18.83 33.30
CA LEU A 738 25.51 -18.99 33.56
C LEU A 738 25.21 -20.35 34.22
N GLU A 739 25.83 -21.44 33.77
CA GLU A 739 25.67 -22.78 34.38
C GLU A 739 26.00 -22.76 35.88
N GLY A 740 27.12 -22.14 36.26
CA GLY A 740 27.49 -21.95 37.65
C GLY A 740 26.48 -21.07 38.40
N ALA A 741 25.98 -20.01 37.76
CA ALA A 741 25.05 -19.07 38.38
C ALA A 741 23.65 -19.65 38.63
N VAL A 742 23.12 -20.46 37.72
CA VAL A 742 21.79 -21.08 37.81
C VAL A 742 21.69 -21.97 39.06
N SER A 743 22.75 -22.74 39.34
CA SER A 743 22.82 -23.58 40.54
C SER A 743 22.65 -22.79 41.84
N ASP A 744 23.24 -21.58 41.91
CA ASP A 744 23.11 -20.69 43.08
C ASP A 744 21.73 -20.00 43.16
N LEU A 745 21.08 -19.79 42.01
CA LEU A 745 19.79 -19.10 41.94
C LEU A 745 18.60 -20.01 42.28
N SER A 746 18.73 -21.32 42.04
CA SER A 746 17.64 -22.29 42.20
C SER A 746 17.27 -22.51 43.66
N THR A 747 15.96 -22.59 43.94
CA THR A 747 15.43 -22.89 45.27
C THR A 747 14.30 -23.91 45.15
N SER A 748 13.93 -24.58 46.26
CA SER A 748 12.78 -25.50 46.24
C SER A 748 11.42 -24.82 46.01
N ARG A 749 11.33 -23.50 46.22
CA ARG A 749 10.10 -22.72 46.07
C ARG A 749 9.95 -22.18 44.64
N SER A 750 11.05 -21.68 44.09
CA SER A 750 11.17 -21.15 42.74
C SER A 750 12.39 -21.80 42.09
N PRO A 751 12.22 -22.98 41.46
CA PRO A 751 13.32 -23.69 40.80
C PRO A 751 13.79 -22.89 39.56
N VAL A 752 15.10 -22.92 39.33
CA VAL A 752 15.76 -22.36 38.14
C VAL A 752 16.59 -23.47 37.50
N HIS A 753 16.42 -23.68 36.20
CA HIS A 753 17.16 -24.69 35.44
C HIS A 753 17.73 -24.10 34.14
N LEU A 754 18.92 -24.58 33.75
CA LEU A 754 19.62 -24.14 32.55
C LEU A 754 19.15 -24.95 31.34
N VAL A 755 18.76 -24.29 30.26
CA VAL A 755 18.46 -24.94 28.97
C VAL A 755 19.64 -24.75 28.02
N ASP A 756 20.34 -25.83 27.69
CA ASP A 756 21.44 -25.76 26.73
C ASP A 756 20.93 -25.79 25.29
N ILE A 757 20.84 -24.61 24.67
CA ILE A 757 20.48 -24.41 23.27
C ILE A 757 21.71 -24.22 22.36
N SER A 758 22.92 -24.21 22.93
CA SER A 758 24.17 -24.01 22.19
C SER A 758 24.76 -25.35 21.73
N SER A 759 24.80 -26.35 22.60
CA SER A 759 25.39 -27.65 22.27
C SER A 759 24.62 -28.39 21.18
N GLY A 760 25.26 -28.56 20.02
CA GLY A 760 24.68 -29.23 18.86
C GLY A 760 23.90 -28.31 17.92
N PHE A 761 23.87 -27.00 18.19
CA PHE A 761 23.35 -26.02 17.22
C PHE A 761 24.42 -25.75 16.15
N ASP A 762 24.08 -25.99 14.88
CA ASP A 762 24.94 -25.65 13.75
C ASP A 762 24.40 -24.39 13.06
N PRO A 763 25.08 -23.23 13.15
CA PRO A 763 24.58 -21.99 12.55
C PRO A 763 24.56 -22.01 11.02
N TYR A 764 25.21 -22.96 10.35
CA TYR A 764 25.10 -23.09 8.89
C TYR A 764 23.84 -23.83 8.45
N ASP A 765 23.40 -24.81 9.24
CA ASP A 765 22.23 -25.63 8.92
C ASP A 765 20.96 -25.18 9.67
N HIS A 766 21.10 -24.48 10.79
CA HIS A 766 20.00 -24.09 11.68
C HIS A 766 19.70 -22.59 11.68
N ALA A 767 20.41 -21.76 10.91
CA ALA A 767 20.15 -20.31 10.83
C ALA A 767 20.14 -19.81 9.38
N TRP A 768 19.37 -18.75 9.10
CA TRP A 768 19.19 -18.19 7.74
C TRP A 768 20.09 -16.97 7.43
N ASP A 769 20.64 -16.29 8.44
CA ASP A 769 21.68 -15.26 8.31
C ASP A 769 22.95 -15.61 9.11
N GLY A 770 23.07 -16.88 9.47
CA GLY A 770 24.11 -17.41 10.34
C GLY A 770 23.94 -17.12 11.83
N LEU A 771 22.82 -16.52 12.27
CA LEU A 771 22.46 -16.34 13.67
C LEU A 771 21.00 -16.73 13.97
N HIS A 772 20.06 -16.15 13.24
CA HIS A 772 18.63 -16.30 13.52
C HIS A 772 18.11 -17.65 13.05
N PRO A 773 17.35 -18.40 13.88
CA PRO A 773 16.90 -19.72 13.53
C PRO A 773 16.10 -19.77 12.23
N ASN A 774 16.44 -20.71 11.36
CA ASN A 774 15.54 -21.20 10.32
C ASN A 774 14.56 -22.22 10.93
N THR A 775 13.65 -22.76 10.13
CA THR A 775 12.66 -23.74 10.63
C THR A 775 13.30 -24.95 11.34
N GLN A 776 14.43 -25.46 10.84
CA GLN A 776 15.14 -26.56 11.51
C GLN A 776 15.72 -26.13 12.88
N GLY A 777 16.28 -24.92 12.96
CA GLY A 777 16.77 -24.32 14.20
C GLY A 777 15.67 -24.03 15.22
N ASP A 778 14.49 -23.60 14.77
CA ASP A 778 13.32 -23.37 15.63
C ASP A 778 12.90 -24.66 16.34
N TYR A 779 12.78 -25.77 15.59
CA TYR A 779 12.48 -27.08 16.19
C TYR A 779 13.60 -27.59 17.10
N PHE A 780 14.86 -27.32 16.77
CA PHE A 780 15.98 -27.66 17.63
C PHE A 780 15.86 -26.96 18.99
N ILE A 781 15.66 -25.64 19.01
CA ILE A 781 15.52 -24.87 20.26
C ILE A 781 14.29 -25.35 21.05
N ALA A 782 13.15 -25.54 20.37
CA ALA A 782 11.92 -26.02 21.00
C ALA A 782 12.11 -27.37 21.70
N SER A 783 12.86 -28.29 21.07
CA SER A 783 13.16 -29.60 21.66
C SER A 783 13.89 -29.49 23.00
N LYS A 784 14.83 -28.54 23.12
CA LYS A 784 15.59 -28.32 24.36
C LYS A 784 14.71 -27.79 25.49
N PHE A 785 13.83 -26.84 25.19
CA PHE A 785 12.88 -26.32 26.17
C PHE A 785 11.83 -27.37 26.58
N ALA A 786 11.32 -28.15 25.63
CA ALA A 786 10.35 -29.21 25.90
C ALA A 786 10.94 -30.32 26.78
N ASP A 787 12.16 -30.77 26.49
CA ASP A 787 12.86 -31.77 27.31
C ASP A 787 13.10 -31.23 28.73
N ALA A 788 13.54 -29.97 28.88
CA ALA A 788 13.74 -29.34 30.19
C ALA A 788 12.43 -29.20 30.99
N LEU A 789 11.33 -28.80 30.36
CA LEU A 789 9.99 -28.74 30.99
C LEU A 789 9.56 -30.13 31.50
N HIS A 790 9.77 -31.17 30.70
CA HIS A 790 9.43 -32.53 31.06
C HIS A 790 10.30 -33.04 32.22
N GLU A 791 11.62 -32.87 32.14
CA GLU A 791 12.56 -33.39 33.13
C GLU A 791 12.44 -32.72 34.49
N GLU A 792 12.27 -31.39 34.53
CA GLU A 792 12.26 -30.62 35.77
C GLU A 792 10.88 -30.46 36.38
N PHE A 793 9.84 -30.33 35.54
CA PHE A 793 8.49 -30.00 36.01
C PHE A 793 7.46 -31.08 35.69
N GLY A 794 7.81 -32.11 34.92
CA GLY A 794 6.88 -33.17 34.52
C GLY A 794 5.82 -32.72 33.53
N MET A 795 6.04 -31.58 32.85
CA MET A 795 5.12 -31.01 31.87
C MET A 795 5.41 -31.60 30.49
N GLY A 796 4.40 -32.17 29.84
CA GLY A 796 4.50 -32.79 28.54
C GLY A 796 5.28 -34.11 28.55
N ALA A 797 5.96 -34.41 27.45
CA ALA A 797 6.78 -35.60 27.25
C ALA A 797 8.14 -35.22 26.65
N PRO A 798 9.15 -36.12 26.63
CA PRO A 798 10.37 -35.90 25.86
C PRO A 798 10.03 -35.61 24.39
N TYR A 799 10.73 -34.67 23.75
CA TYR A 799 10.38 -34.16 22.42
C TYR A 799 10.47 -35.25 21.34
N GLY A 800 11.52 -36.07 21.38
CA GLY A 800 11.80 -37.08 20.37
C GLY A 800 12.56 -36.54 19.17
N ASN A 801 12.40 -37.17 18.01
CA ASN A 801 13.13 -36.79 16.81
C ASN A 801 12.52 -35.56 16.15
N ILE A 802 13.36 -34.58 15.80
CA ILE A 802 12.96 -33.43 15.00
C ILE A 802 12.58 -33.91 13.59
N PRO A 803 11.41 -33.54 13.05
CA PRO A 803 11.04 -33.85 11.66
C PRO A 803 12.05 -33.24 10.68
N SER A 804 12.36 -33.92 9.57
CA SER A 804 13.26 -33.41 8.53
C SER A 804 12.96 -34.10 7.18
N PRO A 805 12.94 -33.38 6.03
CA PRO A 805 13.15 -31.94 5.89
C PRO A 805 11.95 -31.13 6.38
N LEU A 806 12.20 -29.91 6.84
CA LEU A 806 11.19 -28.92 7.19
C LEU A 806 11.29 -27.76 6.17
N PRO A 807 10.18 -27.33 5.55
CA PRO A 807 10.20 -26.18 4.66
C PRO A 807 10.52 -24.93 5.46
N ASP A 808 11.33 -24.04 4.88
CA ASP A 808 11.60 -22.71 5.42
C ASP A 808 11.05 -21.66 4.43
N VAL A 809 11.21 -20.37 4.74
CA VAL A 809 10.74 -19.28 3.87
C VAL A 809 11.44 -19.31 2.51
N GLU A 810 10.66 -19.30 1.44
CA GLU A 810 11.13 -19.07 0.07
C GLU A 810 10.68 -17.67 -0.37
N LEU A 811 11.59 -16.89 -0.95
CA LEU A 811 11.31 -15.54 -1.44
C LEU A 811 10.92 -15.56 -2.91
N GLU A 812 9.78 -14.97 -3.25
CA GLU A 812 9.32 -14.78 -4.62
C GLU A 812 9.73 -13.41 -5.19
N GLN A 813 9.48 -13.21 -6.49
CA GLN A 813 9.67 -11.90 -7.13
C GLN A 813 8.60 -10.95 -6.59
N VAL A 814 8.95 -9.69 -6.31
CA VAL A 814 7.92 -8.70 -5.96
C VAL A 814 6.94 -8.49 -7.12
N ASP A 815 5.63 -8.47 -6.84
CA ASP A 815 4.60 -8.30 -7.87
C ASP A 815 4.77 -6.99 -8.66
N TRP A 816 5.05 -5.90 -7.94
CA TRP A 816 5.19 -4.58 -8.53
C TRP A 816 6.32 -3.76 -7.93
N VAL A 817 6.92 -2.90 -8.75
CA VAL A 817 7.82 -1.83 -8.36
C VAL A 817 7.48 -0.56 -9.15
N SER A 818 7.51 0.59 -8.49
CA SER A 818 7.15 1.87 -9.09
C SER A 818 8.02 3.02 -8.55
N ALA A 819 8.41 3.93 -9.44
CA ALA A 819 9.17 5.13 -9.11
C ALA A 819 8.29 6.37 -9.29
N GLY A 820 7.88 6.99 -8.18
CA GLY A 820 7.10 8.23 -8.19
C GLY A 820 7.99 9.47 -8.07
N VAL A 821 7.73 10.50 -8.87
CA VAL A 821 8.45 11.79 -8.79
C VAL A 821 8.02 12.56 -7.54
N THR A 822 8.96 13.24 -6.90
CA THR A 822 8.80 14.07 -5.69
C THR A 822 9.53 15.39 -5.87
N ASP A 823 9.27 16.36 -4.99
CA ASP A 823 9.93 17.67 -5.03
C ASP A 823 11.47 17.62 -4.91
N GLN A 824 12.05 16.50 -4.45
CA GLN A 824 13.51 16.33 -4.31
C GLN A 824 14.10 15.30 -5.28
N GLY A 825 13.28 14.44 -5.88
CA GLY A 825 13.75 13.28 -6.66
C GLY A 825 12.68 12.21 -6.76
N PHE A 826 12.95 10.98 -6.33
CA PHE A 826 12.01 9.86 -6.43
C PHE A 826 11.64 9.25 -5.08
N ARG A 827 10.41 8.73 -5.00
CA ARG A 827 10.00 7.71 -4.05
C ARG A 827 9.81 6.40 -4.82
N LEU A 828 10.75 5.48 -4.65
CA LEU A 828 10.63 4.10 -5.09
C LEU A 828 9.72 3.36 -4.10
N SER A 829 8.81 2.52 -4.60
CA SER A 829 7.92 1.68 -3.78
C SER A 829 7.70 0.35 -4.47
N TRP A 830 7.45 -0.70 -3.70
CA TRP A 830 7.26 -2.05 -4.22
C TRP A 830 6.28 -2.87 -3.38
N ALA A 831 5.75 -3.93 -3.98
CA ALA A 831 5.00 -4.96 -3.29
C ALA A 831 5.88 -5.61 -2.22
N ARG A 832 5.33 -5.90 -1.04
CA ARG A 832 6.12 -6.57 0.00
C ARG A 832 6.09 -8.07 -0.21
N GLU A 833 7.27 -8.65 -0.15
CA GLU A 833 7.49 -10.08 -0.12
C GLU A 833 7.39 -10.62 1.31
N PHE A 834 6.68 -11.74 1.44
CA PHE A 834 6.47 -12.39 2.72
C PHE A 834 7.77 -12.96 3.29
N GLY A 835 8.11 -12.55 4.51
CA GLY A 835 9.29 -13.03 5.19
C GLY A 835 10.62 -12.47 4.67
N ALA A 836 10.57 -11.48 3.78
CA ALA A 836 11.74 -10.66 3.49
C ALA A 836 12.18 -9.89 4.75
N SER A 837 13.49 -9.89 5.01
CA SER A 837 14.13 -9.07 6.05
C SER A 837 14.68 -7.74 5.52
N GLY A 838 14.59 -7.50 4.21
CA GLY A 838 14.98 -6.27 3.53
C GLY A 838 14.91 -6.41 2.01
N TYR A 839 15.35 -5.38 1.27
CA TYR A 839 15.36 -5.37 -0.19
C TYR A 839 16.65 -4.79 -0.74
N TYR A 840 17.33 -5.53 -1.60
CA TYR A 840 18.39 -4.96 -2.42
C TYR A 840 17.79 -4.08 -3.52
N ILE A 841 18.45 -2.97 -3.82
CA ILE A 841 18.00 -1.99 -4.81
C ILE A 841 19.15 -1.75 -5.79
N TRP A 842 18.85 -1.88 -7.06
CA TRP A 842 19.72 -1.45 -8.15
C TRP A 842 19.20 -0.16 -8.76
N THR A 843 20.10 0.75 -9.10
CA THR A 843 19.79 2.03 -9.75
C THR A 843 20.74 2.30 -10.92
N ARG A 844 20.28 3.04 -11.93
CA ARG A 844 21.15 3.62 -12.98
C ARG A 844 20.58 4.91 -13.56
N ASP A 845 21.46 5.81 -14.01
CA ASP A 845 21.09 6.92 -14.88
C ASP A 845 21.01 6.41 -16.33
N ALA A 846 19.79 6.19 -16.81
CA ALA A 846 19.54 5.68 -18.16
C ALA A 846 19.78 6.76 -19.22
N THR A 847 19.69 8.06 -18.88
CA THR A 847 20.03 9.16 -19.79
C THR A 847 21.50 9.14 -20.16
N LEU A 848 22.38 8.76 -19.23
CA LEU A 848 23.81 8.60 -19.47
C LEU A 848 24.24 7.20 -19.89
N ALA A 849 23.31 6.25 -19.96
CA ALA A 849 23.59 4.83 -20.22
C ALA A 849 24.61 4.23 -19.24
N GLU A 850 24.49 4.60 -17.95
CA GLU A 850 25.32 4.06 -16.89
C GLU A 850 24.99 2.59 -16.59
N PRO A 851 25.98 1.79 -16.10
CA PRO A 851 25.71 0.43 -15.64
C PRO A 851 24.83 0.42 -14.39
N TRP A 852 24.17 -0.71 -14.11
CA TRP A 852 23.44 -0.91 -12.86
C TRP A 852 24.39 -0.87 -11.65
N GLU A 853 24.06 -0.05 -10.66
CA GLU A 853 24.74 0.02 -9.37
C GLU A 853 23.84 -0.55 -8.28
N LEU A 854 24.38 -1.49 -7.49
CA LEU A 854 23.70 -2.04 -6.31
C LEU A 854 23.93 -1.11 -5.10
N LEU A 855 22.85 -0.76 -4.40
CA LEU A 855 22.98 0.00 -3.16
C LEU A 855 23.67 -0.82 -2.07
N PRO A 856 24.53 -0.21 -1.24
CA PRO A 856 25.36 -0.90 -0.26
C PRO A 856 24.66 -1.78 0.77
N LEU A 857 23.45 -1.37 1.18
CA LEU A 857 22.66 -2.06 2.21
C LEU A 857 21.25 -2.30 1.70
N PRO A 858 20.63 -3.43 2.06
CA PRO A 858 19.21 -3.63 1.83
C PRO A 858 18.38 -2.54 2.49
N ALA A 859 17.35 -2.06 1.80
CA ALA A 859 16.35 -1.18 2.38
C ALA A 859 15.49 -1.98 3.39
N PRO A 860 15.36 -1.51 4.65
CA PRO A 860 14.59 -2.21 5.67
C PRO A 860 13.10 -1.84 5.60
N GLY A 861 12.50 -1.94 4.40
CA GLY A 861 11.09 -1.60 4.21
C GLY A 861 10.58 -1.78 2.79
N ASP A 862 9.46 -1.14 2.46
CA ASP A 862 8.69 -1.27 1.21
C ASP A 862 8.79 -0.07 0.27
N TYR A 863 9.70 0.85 0.58
CA TYR A 863 9.94 2.05 -0.18
C TYR A 863 11.34 2.57 0.09
N PHE A 864 11.81 3.41 -0.81
CA PHE A 864 13.10 4.08 -0.70
C PHE A 864 13.03 5.46 -1.36
N ARG A 865 13.75 6.44 -0.81
CA ARG A 865 13.82 7.79 -1.36
C ARG A 865 15.17 8.00 -2.04
N SER A 866 15.14 8.33 -3.33
CA SER A 866 16.32 8.73 -4.08
C SER A 866 16.25 10.24 -4.31
N THR A 867 17.09 11.02 -3.63
CA THR A 867 16.97 12.50 -3.57
C THR A 867 18.11 13.25 -4.26
N TRP A 868 19.18 12.58 -4.69
CA TRP A 868 20.28 13.21 -5.43
C TRP A 868 20.23 12.85 -6.91
N VAL A 869 19.38 13.58 -7.62
CA VAL A 869 19.06 13.35 -9.03
C VAL A 869 19.32 14.60 -9.87
N ARG A 870 19.65 14.41 -11.14
CA ARG A 870 19.80 15.51 -12.12
C ARG A 870 18.46 15.86 -12.76
N ASP A 871 18.14 17.14 -12.81
CA ASP A 871 16.94 17.66 -13.49
C ASP A 871 16.90 17.22 -14.97
N GLY A 872 15.77 16.66 -15.40
CA GLY A 872 15.53 16.14 -16.75
C GLY A 872 16.15 14.77 -17.07
N HIS A 873 16.88 14.14 -16.14
CA HIS A 873 17.46 12.81 -16.35
C HIS A 873 16.45 11.70 -16.04
N THR A 874 16.55 10.59 -16.77
CA THR A 874 15.76 9.37 -16.55
C THR A 874 16.55 8.38 -15.71
N TYR A 875 16.00 7.99 -14.57
CA TYR A 875 16.58 6.98 -13.69
C TYR A 875 15.74 5.71 -13.71
N GLU A 876 16.43 4.58 -13.68
CA GLU A 876 15.80 3.26 -13.61
C GLU A 876 16.18 2.53 -12.32
N PHE A 877 15.24 1.72 -11.81
CA PHE A 877 15.36 0.99 -10.55
C PHE A 877 14.89 -0.46 -10.70
N ARG A 878 15.51 -1.37 -9.95
CA ARG A 878 15.03 -2.75 -9.72
C ARG A 878 15.23 -3.11 -8.26
N VAL A 879 14.40 -4.01 -7.74
CA VAL A 879 14.49 -4.48 -6.35
C VAL A 879 14.48 -6.00 -6.27
N ALA A 880 15.09 -6.57 -5.24
CA ALA A 880 14.98 -7.99 -4.93
C ALA A 880 14.78 -8.16 -3.42
N PRO A 881 13.82 -8.98 -2.97
CA PRO A 881 13.67 -9.28 -1.55
C PRO A 881 14.86 -10.09 -1.05
N VAL A 882 15.25 -9.89 0.21
CA VAL A 882 16.36 -10.62 0.84
C VAL A 882 15.98 -11.09 2.25
N ARG A 883 16.44 -12.29 2.61
CA ARG A 883 16.32 -12.89 3.95
C ARG A 883 17.68 -13.48 4.33
N GLY A 884 18.50 -12.68 5.00
CA GLY A 884 19.87 -13.06 5.37
C GLY A 884 20.72 -13.34 4.13
N ASP A 885 21.17 -14.58 3.98
CA ASP A 885 21.99 -15.01 2.84
C ASP A 885 21.14 -15.39 1.60
N GLN A 886 19.82 -15.46 1.73
CA GLN A 886 18.90 -15.74 0.63
C GLN A 886 18.49 -14.45 -0.09
N VAL A 887 18.69 -14.39 -1.41
CA VAL A 887 18.20 -13.31 -2.28
C VAL A 887 17.17 -13.87 -3.24
N GLY A 888 15.98 -13.25 -3.26
CA GLY A 888 14.90 -13.60 -4.17
C GLY A 888 15.12 -13.08 -5.60
N PRO A 889 14.21 -13.39 -6.53
CA PRO A 889 14.27 -12.89 -7.90
C PRO A 889 14.21 -11.35 -7.99
N ILE A 890 14.95 -10.79 -8.95
CA ILE A 890 14.97 -9.34 -9.23
C ILE A 890 13.66 -8.93 -9.93
N SER A 891 13.06 -7.82 -9.53
CA SER A 891 11.85 -7.23 -10.13
C SER A 891 12.03 -6.79 -11.59
N GLN A 892 10.92 -6.48 -12.24
CA GLN A 892 10.87 -5.61 -13.42
C GLN A 892 11.50 -4.23 -13.15
N VAL A 893 11.78 -3.48 -14.21
CA VAL A 893 12.34 -2.13 -14.12
C VAL A 893 11.24 -1.10 -13.83
N ALA A 894 11.43 -0.29 -12.80
CA ALA A 894 10.73 0.98 -12.63
C ALA A 894 11.58 2.12 -13.22
N SER A 895 10.94 3.11 -13.86
CA SER A 895 11.62 4.25 -14.49
C SER A 895 10.86 5.54 -14.22
N ALA A 896 11.58 6.65 -14.04
CA ALA A 896 10.99 7.99 -13.94
C ALA A 896 11.98 9.08 -14.39
N VAL A 897 11.44 10.20 -14.86
CA VAL A 897 12.21 11.42 -15.20
C VAL A 897 12.25 12.33 -13.97
N ALA A 898 13.44 12.77 -13.58
CA ALA A 898 13.66 13.62 -12.43
C ALA A 898 13.27 15.08 -12.72
N GLU A 899 12.44 15.67 -11.85
CA GLU A 899 12.05 17.09 -11.90
C GLU A 899 12.21 17.75 -10.51
N PRO A 900 13.44 17.77 -9.92
CA PRO A 900 13.63 18.25 -8.56
C PRO A 900 13.43 19.76 -8.45
N LYS A 901 12.67 20.19 -7.44
CA LYS A 901 12.50 21.61 -7.05
C LYS A 901 13.61 22.11 -6.12
N THR A 902 14.54 21.24 -5.72
CA THR A 902 15.73 21.59 -4.93
C THR A 902 16.72 22.40 -5.75
N LEU A 903 17.55 23.21 -5.06
CA LEU A 903 18.64 23.93 -5.74
C LEU A 903 19.85 23.00 -5.92
N PRO A 904 20.61 23.10 -7.02
CA PRO A 904 21.87 22.36 -7.15
C PRO A 904 22.86 22.76 -6.04
N GLY A 905 23.88 21.94 -5.80
CA GLY A 905 24.94 22.26 -4.83
C GLY A 905 25.70 23.56 -5.16
N PRO A 906 26.28 24.27 -4.17
CA PRO A 906 26.94 25.54 -4.38
C PRO A 906 28.19 25.41 -5.25
N SER A 907 28.62 26.52 -5.84
CA SER A 907 29.84 26.60 -6.63
C SER A 907 31.08 26.75 -5.74
N ASN A 908 32.26 26.45 -6.29
CA ASN A 908 33.56 26.71 -5.65
C ASN A 908 33.72 26.10 -4.25
N VAL A 909 33.21 24.88 -4.05
CA VAL A 909 33.44 24.11 -2.82
C VAL A 909 34.91 23.74 -2.72
N THR A 910 35.57 24.21 -1.66
CA THR A 910 36.99 23.93 -1.37
C THR A 910 37.15 23.34 0.02
N ALA A 911 38.11 22.43 0.21
CA ALA A 911 38.43 21.82 1.49
C ALA A 911 39.93 22.01 1.82
N ARG A 912 40.22 22.59 2.99
CA ARG A 912 41.59 22.82 3.47
C ARG A 912 41.83 22.12 4.80
N VAL A 913 42.83 21.24 4.84
CA VAL A 913 43.24 20.54 6.07
C VAL A 913 44.02 21.49 7.00
N GLU A 914 43.62 21.53 8.27
CA GLU A 914 44.25 22.31 9.34
C GLU A 914 44.49 21.41 10.57
N GLY A 915 45.57 20.64 10.56
CA GLY A 915 45.87 19.67 11.61
C GLY A 915 44.99 18.43 11.50
N ARG A 916 44.06 18.24 12.45
CA ARG A 916 43.05 17.16 12.44
C ARG A 916 41.67 17.64 11.98
N ASP A 917 41.57 18.90 11.59
CA ASP A 917 40.32 19.53 11.16
C ASP A 917 40.37 19.82 9.66
N VAL A 918 39.20 19.94 9.04
CA VAL A 918 39.04 20.33 7.64
C VAL A 918 38.11 21.54 7.58
N LEU A 919 38.60 22.65 7.01
CA LEU A 919 37.79 23.83 6.72
C LEU A 919 37.23 23.71 5.31
N VAL A 920 35.91 23.69 5.19
CA VAL A 920 35.15 23.64 3.94
C VAL A 920 34.58 25.03 3.65
N GLU A 921 34.80 25.59 2.47
CA GLU A 921 34.31 26.91 2.05
C GLU A 921 33.61 26.80 0.68
N TRP A 922 32.57 27.60 0.44
CA TRP A 922 31.81 27.59 -0.81
C TRP A 922 31.26 28.98 -1.16
N ASP A 923 30.81 29.17 -2.41
CA ASP A 923 30.16 30.40 -2.84
C ASP A 923 28.68 30.44 -2.45
N HIS A 924 28.22 31.62 -2.04
CA HIS A 924 26.82 31.86 -1.72
C HIS A 924 25.88 31.63 -2.91
N ARG A 925 24.78 30.91 -2.70
CA ARG A 925 23.75 30.63 -3.70
C ARG A 925 22.43 31.36 -3.39
N SER A 926 21.92 32.11 -4.36
CA SER A 926 20.62 32.78 -4.24
C SER A 926 19.47 31.77 -4.10
N GLY A 927 18.54 32.04 -3.19
CA GLY A 927 17.42 31.15 -2.88
C GLY A 927 17.72 30.07 -1.82
N ALA A 928 18.97 29.97 -1.36
CA ALA A 928 19.35 29.06 -0.29
C ALA A 928 18.81 29.55 1.08
N THR A 929 18.18 28.64 1.82
CA THR A 929 17.84 28.84 3.24
C THR A 929 18.94 28.31 4.18
N GLY A 930 19.88 27.55 3.64
CA GLY A 930 21.10 27.07 4.29
C GLY A 930 21.86 26.09 3.40
N TYR A 931 22.82 25.39 3.99
CA TYR A 931 23.66 24.38 3.33
C TYR A 931 23.79 23.15 4.23
N ARG A 932 24.00 21.98 3.61
CA ARG A 932 24.34 20.75 4.32
C ARG A 932 25.71 20.28 3.87
N VAL A 933 26.64 20.15 4.81
CA VAL A 933 28.03 19.71 4.55
C VAL A 933 28.14 18.24 4.91
N TYR A 934 28.56 17.42 3.97
CA TYR A 934 28.74 15.97 4.14
C TYR A 934 30.21 15.60 4.18
N TRP A 935 30.57 14.59 4.98
CA TRP A 935 31.86 13.96 4.89
C TRP A 935 31.80 12.45 5.16
N ILE A 936 32.61 11.69 4.42
CA ILE A 936 32.60 10.23 4.41
C ILE A 936 34.03 9.72 4.44
N GLU A 937 34.31 8.75 5.28
CA GLU A 937 35.59 8.05 5.30
C GLU A 937 35.72 7.17 4.05
N ALA A 938 36.78 7.35 3.27
CA ALA A 938 36.96 6.70 1.97
C ALA A 938 37.47 5.25 2.05
N VAL A 939 37.85 4.76 3.24
CA VAL A 939 38.43 3.42 3.43
C VAL A 939 37.80 2.75 4.65
N GLY A 940 37.05 1.67 4.43
CA GLY A 940 36.42 0.84 5.47
C GLY A 940 35.27 -0.01 4.91
N ASP A 941 34.95 -1.13 5.57
CA ASP A 941 33.88 -2.06 5.13
C ASP A 941 32.47 -1.44 5.21
N TYR A 942 32.31 -0.37 5.99
CA TYR A 942 31.06 0.41 6.15
C TYR A 942 31.38 1.90 6.36
N PRO A 943 31.54 2.70 5.30
CA PRO A 943 31.74 4.12 5.43
C PRO A 943 30.49 4.75 6.05
N VAL A 944 30.67 5.63 7.01
CA VAL A 944 29.56 6.34 7.66
C VAL A 944 29.50 7.75 7.12
N MET A 945 28.42 8.09 6.42
CA MET A 945 28.17 9.45 5.99
C MET A 945 27.77 10.30 7.18
N ARG A 946 28.51 11.37 7.40
CA ARG A 946 28.21 12.36 8.44
C ARG A 946 27.84 13.67 7.77
N HIS A 947 27.00 14.47 8.43
CA HIS A 947 26.63 15.77 7.91
C HIS A 947 26.37 16.81 9.00
N GLU A 948 26.45 18.09 8.63
CA GLU A 948 26.05 19.21 9.49
C GLU A 948 25.25 20.25 8.67
N TYR A 949 24.25 20.88 9.29
CA TYR A 949 23.49 21.98 8.70
C TYR A 949 24.09 23.34 9.05
N VAL A 950 24.30 24.18 8.04
CA VAL A 950 24.76 25.57 8.16
C VAL A 950 23.66 26.50 7.66
N GLY A 951 23.04 27.27 8.54
CA GLY A 951 21.97 28.20 8.15
C GLY A 951 22.47 29.37 7.28
N ALA A 952 21.59 29.99 6.49
CA ALA A 952 21.91 31.08 5.57
C ALA A 952 22.52 32.36 6.20
N GLY A 953 22.53 32.47 7.54
CA GLY A 953 23.21 33.55 8.27
C GLY A 953 24.66 33.24 8.67
N GLY A 954 25.20 32.07 8.29
CA GLY A 954 26.59 31.65 8.54
C GLY A 954 27.58 32.19 7.49
N ASP A 955 28.88 31.98 7.71
CA ASP A 955 29.97 32.53 6.89
C ASP A 955 30.24 31.75 5.56
N ASP A 956 29.24 31.09 4.96
CA ASP A 956 29.40 30.21 3.78
C ASP A 956 30.62 29.25 3.88
N ARG A 957 30.86 28.76 5.10
CA ARG A 957 31.96 27.84 5.47
C ARG A 957 31.61 26.99 6.67
N TYR A 958 32.25 25.82 6.78
CA TYR A 958 32.12 24.90 7.91
C TYR A 958 33.44 24.26 8.28
N ARG A 959 33.67 23.98 9.57
CA ARG A 959 34.87 23.29 10.05
C ARG A 959 34.49 21.92 10.60
N ILE A 960 34.93 20.88 9.89
CA ILE A 960 34.86 19.49 10.35
C ILE A 960 36.00 19.27 11.34
N GLN A 961 35.71 18.75 12.53
CA GLN A 961 36.68 18.65 13.63
C GLN A 961 37.03 17.21 13.99
N ASN A 962 38.24 17.02 14.54
CA ASN A 962 38.68 15.77 15.15
C ASN A 962 38.68 14.54 14.23
N LEU A 963 39.02 14.71 12.95
CA LEU A 963 39.14 13.59 12.02
C LEU A 963 40.29 12.65 12.40
N THR A 964 40.21 11.41 11.92
CA THR A 964 41.16 10.33 12.22
C THR A 964 42.45 10.54 11.40
N PRO A 965 43.64 10.65 12.04
CA PRO A 965 44.90 10.78 11.32
C PRO A 965 45.17 9.55 10.44
N GLY A 966 45.66 9.77 9.22
CA GLY A 966 45.95 8.70 8.27
C GLY A 966 44.76 8.26 7.40
N MET A 967 43.55 8.76 7.65
CA MET A 967 42.36 8.47 6.86
C MET A 967 42.13 9.51 5.76
N THR A 968 41.46 9.07 4.69
CA THR A 968 41.01 9.91 3.57
C THR A 968 39.51 10.11 3.67
N TYR A 969 39.03 11.33 3.37
CA TYR A 969 37.62 11.68 3.42
C TYR A 969 37.12 12.30 2.11
N ASN A 970 35.90 11.95 1.71
CA ASN A 970 35.11 12.63 0.68
C ASN A 970 34.33 13.76 1.32
N VAL A 971 34.26 14.94 0.69
CA VAL A 971 33.54 16.12 1.24
C VAL A 971 32.64 16.74 0.18
N GLY A 972 31.36 16.89 0.52
CA GLY A 972 30.34 17.48 -0.35
C GLY A 972 29.55 18.57 0.35
N VAL A 973 29.03 19.54 -0.41
CA VAL A 973 28.12 20.57 0.11
C VAL A 973 26.86 20.59 -0.74
N SER A 974 25.69 20.55 -0.11
CA SER A 974 24.39 20.72 -0.75
C SER A 974 23.79 22.09 -0.41
N THR A 975 23.08 22.69 -1.36
CA THR A 975 22.24 23.86 -1.11
C THR A 975 20.88 23.39 -0.58
N VAL A 976 20.41 23.98 0.52
CA VAL A 976 19.08 23.71 1.09
C VAL A 976 18.12 24.85 0.75
N ASN A 977 16.93 24.53 0.25
CA ASN A 977 15.81 25.46 0.08
C ASN A 977 14.55 24.97 0.82
N TYR A 978 13.39 25.58 0.55
CA TYR A 978 12.10 25.18 1.15
C TYR A 978 11.75 23.70 0.92
N TYR A 979 12.16 23.13 -0.22
CA TYR A 979 11.87 21.74 -0.57
C TYR A 979 12.86 20.77 0.05
N GLY A 980 14.08 21.21 0.39
CA GLY A 980 15.11 20.39 1.02
C GLY A 980 16.51 20.60 0.43
N PRO A 981 17.46 19.73 0.78
CA PRO A 981 18.80 19.70 0.20
C PRO A 981 18.77 19.10 -1.21
N GLY A 982 19.43 19.74 -2.17
CA GLY A 982 19.64 19.18 -3.51
C GLY A 982 20.91 18.34 -3.63
N ILE A 983 21.23 17.90 -4.85
CA ILE A 983 22.46 17.14 -5.15
C ILE A 983 23.73 17.88 -4.66
N PRO A 984 24.62 17.25 -3.86
CA PRO A 984 25.85 17.86 -3.39
C PRO A 984 26.85 18.15 -4.52
N THR A 985 27.58 19.26 -4.40
CA THR A 985 28.78 19.57 -5.17
C THR A 985 29.99 19.50 -4.22
N GLY A 986 31.11 18.90 -4.63
CA GLY A 986 32.30 18.83 -3.78
C GLY A 986 33.39 17.92 -4.33
N VAL A 987 34.39 17.63 -3.50
CA VAL A 987 35.59 16.90 -3.92
C VAL A 987 35.49 15.42 -3.51
N LEU A 988 35.62 14.52 -4.49
CA LEU A 988 35.77 13.08 -4.29
C LEU A 988 37.27 12.74 -4.09
N ASN A 989 37.57 11.95 -3.05
CA ASN A 989 38.83 11.26 -2.71
C ASN A 989 40.07 12.09 -2.36
N ASP A 990 39.97 13.40 -2.08
CA ASP A 990 41.16 14.28 -2.02
C ASP A 990 41.50 14.90 -0.65
N VAL A 991 40.80 14.56 0.45
CA VAL A 991 41.10 15.13 1.78
C VAL A 991 41.79 14.11 2.71
N THR A 992 43.12 14.09 2.69
CA THR A 992 43.93 13.21 3.58
C THR A 992 44.35 13.93 4.86
N ILE A 993 44.08 13.32 6.03
CA ILE A 993 44.51 13.87 7.32
C ILE A 993 45.96 13.46 7.64
N PRO A 994 46.91 14.41 7.82
CA PRO A 994 48.29 14.09 8.10
C PRO A 994 48.47 13.23 9.37
N GLY A 995 49.13 12.07 9.23
CA GLY A 995 49.44 11.18 10.34
C GLY A 995 50.77 10.44 10.12
N THR A 996 51.52 10.21 11.19
CA THR A 996 52.58 9.19 11.21
C THR A 996 51.93 7.86 11.57
N LEU A 997 51.70 7.01 10.57
CA LEU A 997 51.32 5.61 10.79
C LEU A 997 52.40 4.92 11.61
N THR A 998 52.02 4.08 12.57
CA THR A 998 52.96 3.13 13.17
C THR A 998 53.43 2.11 12.11
N ALA A 999 54.58 1.47 12.30
CA ALA A 999 55.11 0.52 11.32
C ALA A 999 54.14 -0.64 11.01
N GLN A 1000 53.24 -0.96 11.95
CA GLN A 1000 52.22 -1.99 11.84
C GLN A 1000 50.99 -1.51 11.04
N GLU A 1001 50.63 -0.23 11.15
CA GLU A 1001 49.57 0.40 10.35
C GLU A 1001 50.04 0.72 8.92
N ALA A 1002 51.34 1.02 8.75
CA ALA A 1002 51.94 1.23 7.43
C ALA A 1002 51.92 -0.06 6.59
N GLU A 1003 52.13 -1.22 7.19
CA GLU A 1003 52.14 -2.50 6.47
C GLU A 1003 50.75 -2.90 5.93
N ALA A 1004 49.66 -2.47 6.59
CA ALA A 1004 48.29 -2.67 6.12
C ALA A 1004 47.85 -1.67 5.03
N VAL A 1005 48.44 -0.47 5.01
CA VAL A 1005 48.11 0.61 4.05
C VAL A 1005 48.96 0.54 2.76
N LEU A 1006 50.07 -0.21 2.77
CA LEU A 1006 51.08 -0.20 1.70
C LEU A 1006 50.79 -1.11 0.48
N GLU A 1007 49.67 -1.85 0.42
CA GLU A 1007 49.29 -2.56 -0.81
C GLU A 1007 48.58 -1.68 -1.86
N THR A 1008 48.11 -0.47 -1.52
CA THR A 1008 47.31 0.36 -2.46
C THR A 1008 47.59 1.87 -2.50
N ALA A 1009 48.52 2.43 -1.72
CA ALA A 1009 48.68 3.88 -1.65
C ALA A 1009 49.68 4.50 -2.65
N TRP A 1010 49.15 5.36 -3.53
CA TRP A 1010 49.87 6.28 -4.43
C TRP A 1010 50.49 7.46 -3.64
N THR A 1011 51.63 8.00 -4.08
CA THR A 1011 52.37 9.04 -3.33
C THR A 1011 51.80 10.47 -3.49
N PRO A 1012 51.77 11.33 -2.44
CA PRO A 1012 51.16 12.67 -2.49
C PRO A 1012 52.04 13.74 -3.17
N GLY A 1013 51.42 14.58 -4.02
CA GLY A 1013 51.97 15.86 -4.49
C GLY A 1013 51.46 17.03 -3.62
N THR A 1014 52.32 18.01 -3.37
CA THR A 1014 52.07 19.17 -2.48
C THR A 1014 51.41 20.36 -3.19
N GLU A 1015 50.34 20.16 -3.94
CA GLU A 1015 49.55 21.27 -4.49
C GLU A 1015 48.12 21.22 -3.94
N ALA A 1016 47.54 22.39 -3.68
CA ALA A 1016 46.12 22.50 -3.36
C ALA A 1016 45.35 21.88 -4.52
N LEU A 1017 44.68 20.76 -4.26
CA LEU A 1017 43.90 20.04 -5.26
C LEU A 1017 42.69 20.91 -5.63
N GLU A 1018 42.69 21.48 -6.83
CA GLU A 1018 41.48 21.92 -7.49
C GLU A 1018 40.72 20.64 -7.86
N GLY A 1019 39.81 20.23 -6.98
CA GLY A 1019 38.97 19.06 -7.19
C GLY A 1019 38.18 19.16 -8.49
N LEU A 1020 38.12 18.08 -9.26
CA LEU A 1020 37.16 17.94 -10.34
C LEU A 1020 35.74 18.05 -9.73
N GLN A 1021 34.92 18.95 -10.29
CA GLN A 1021 33.51 19.09 -9.91
C GLN A 1021 32.74 17.87 -10.43
N GLU A 1022 32.66 16.82 -9.62
CA GLU A 1022 31.75 15.70 -9.89
C GLU A 1022 30.56 15.76 -8.92
N PRO A 1023 29.32 15.79 -9.43
CA PRO A 1023 28.15 15.68 -8.57
C PRO A 1023 28.09 14.32 -7.87
N TRP A 1024 27.55 14.28 -6.65
CA TRP A 1024 27.32 13.04 -5.91
C TRP A 1024 26.03 12.39 -6.44
N GLU A 1025 26.13 11.80 -7.63
CA GLU A 1025 25.04 11.14 -8.36
C GLU A 1025 24.70 9.78 -7.74
N GLY A 1026 23.43 9.36 -7.80
CA GLY A 1026 23.04 7.96 -7.56
C GLY A 1026 22.96 7.52 -6.10
N TYR A 1027 23.44 8.34 -5.15
CA TYR A 1027 23.36 8.04 -3.72
C TYR A 1027 22.16 8.74 -3.07
N PRO A 1028 21.42 8.10 -2.15
CA PRO A 1028 20.45 8.82 -1.33
C PRO A 1028 21.18 9.75 -0.38
N GLU A 1029 20.49 10.81 0.05
CA GLU A 1029 20.87 11.52 1.25
C GLU A 1029 20.96 10.56 2.45
N GLY A 1030 22.17 10.33 2.96
CA GLY A 1030 22.42 9.51 4.16
C GLY A 1030 23.00 8.11 3.93
N ALA A 1031 23.09 7.59 2.70
CA ALA A 1031 23.85 6.35 2.44
C ALA A 1031 25.26 6.68 1.96
N ALA A 1032 26.27 6.21 2.67
CA ALA A 1032 27.64 6.36 2.23
C ALA A 1032 27.95 5.49 1.01
N PRO A 1033 28.75 5.95 0.04
CA PRO A 1033 29.31 5.09 -0.99
C PRO A 1033 30.28 4.10 -0.32
N ILE A 1034 30.01 2.79 -0.40
CA ILE A 1034 31.02 1.78 -0.06
C ILE A 1034 32.08 1.80 -1.15
N VAL A 1035 33.28 2.26 -0.79
CA VAL A 1035 34.49 2.13 -1.60
C VAL A 1035 35.10 0.75 -1.33
N SER A 1036 34.41 -0.34 -1.67
CA SER A 1036 35.03 -1.67 -1.80
C SER A 1036 34.16 -2.61 -2.65
N GLN A 1037 34.81 -3.27 -3.61
CA GLN A 1037 34.18 -4.13 -4.64
C GLN A 1037 33.93 -5.57 -4.17
N ILE A 1038 33.96 -5.86 -2.86
CA ILE A 1038 34.20 -7.24 -2.39
C ILE A 1038 32.93 -8.09 -2.22
N ARG A 1039 31.71 -7.53 -2.29
CA ARG A 1039 30.47 -8.35 -2.35
C ARG A 1039 29.53 -8.06 -3.53
N ALA A 1040 29.57 -6.85 -4.09
CA ALA A 1040 28.70 -6.48 -5.20
C ALA A 1040 28.99 -7.31 -6.47
N ALA A 1041 30.26 -7.71 -6.70
CA ALA A 1041 30.66 -8.44 -7.90
C ALA A 1041 30.15 -9.91 -7.93
N GLU A 1042 30.01 -10.56 -6.77
CA GLU A 1042 29.51 -11.95 -6.70
C GLU A 1042 27.97 -11.99 -6.85
N LEU A 1043 27.26 -11.01 -6.29
CA LEU A 1043 25.80 -10.91 -6.45
C LEU A 1043 25.38 -10.46 -7.86
N THR A 1044 26.19 -9.67 -8.57
CA THR A 1044 25.87 -9.26 -9.95
C THR A 1044 26.11 -10.35 -10.99
N GLU A 1045 27.14 -11.20 -10.84
CA GLU A 1045 27.39 -12.27 -11.82
C GLU A 1045 26.47 -13.49 -11.64
N ASP A 1046 26.14 -13.88 -10.41
CA ASP A 1046 25.35 -15.10 -10.15
C ASP A 1046 23.83 -14.90 -10.31
N LEU A 1047 23.29 -13.70 -10.08
CA LEU A 1047 21.85 -13.42 -10.21
C LEU A 1047 21.44 -12.93 -11.60
N LEU A 1048 22.34 -12.29 -12.36
CA LEU A 1048 22.03 -11.78 -13.71
C LEU A 1048 22.27 -12.81 -14.82
N GLY A 1049 22.93 -13.93 -14.51
CA GLY A 1049 23.40 -14.89 -15.50
C GLY A 1049 24.45 -14.26 -16.44
N PRO A 1050 25.30 -15.07 -17.10
CA PRO A 1050 26.24 -14.51 -18.05
C PRO A 1050 25.46 -14.04 -19.29
N GLU A 1051 25.42 -12.72 -19.52
CA GLU A 1051 25.24 -12.21 -20.87
C GLU A 1051 26.39 -12.78 -21.72
N SER A 1052 26.12 -13.78 -22.54
CA SER A 1052 27.09 -14.26 -23.53
C SER A 1052 26.41 -14.76 -24.79
N PRO A 1053 26.90 -14.35 -25.98
CA PRO A 1053 26.24 -14.63 -27.25
C PRO A 1053 26.54 -16.06 -27.72
N GLY A 1054 25.48 -16.85 -27.89
CA GLY A 1054 25.38 -17.96 -28.84
C GLY A 1054 26.37 -19.13 -28.71
N VAL A 1055 26.06 -20.10 -27.84
CA VAL A 1055 26.44 -21.53 -28.01
C VAL A 1055 25.30 -22.42 -27.48
N PRO A 1056 24.91 -23.53 -28.14
CA PRO A 1056 23.73 -24.30 -27.76
C PRO A 1056 23.90 -25.10 -26.46
N ALA A 1057 22.80 -25.22 -25.72
CA ALA A 1057 22.67 -25.99 -24.48
C ALA A 1057 22.61 -27.50 -24.75
N ASP A 1058 23.76 -28.18 -24.70
CA ASP A 1058 23.81 -29.64 -24.55
C ASP A 1058 25.17 -30.03 -23.96
N GLU A 1059 25.39 -29.69 -22.69
CA GLU A 1059 26.38 -30.29 -21.76
C GLU A 1059 26.39 -29.49 -20.45
N ARG A 1060 25.37 -29.65 -19.60
CA ARG A 1060 25.47 -29.32 -18.16
C ARG A 1060 25.22 -30.59 -17.36
N VAL A 1061 26.28 -31.37 -17.16
CA VAL A 1061 26.32 -32.42 -16.14
C VAL A 1061 26.60 -31.72 -14.81
N VAL A 1062 25.64 -31.82 -13.90
CA VAL A 1062 25.77 -31.39 -12.50
C VAL A 1062 26.71 -32.37 -11.80
N ASP A 1063 27.88 -31.92 -11.38
CA ASP A 1063 28.70 -32.62 -10.39
C ASP A 1063 28.54 -31.89 -9.03
N PRO A 1064 28.19 -32.60 -7.95
CA PRO A 1064 28.03 -32.00 -6.63
C PRO A 1064 29.41 -31.67 -6.05
N VAL A 1065 29.66 -30.39 -5.78
CA VAL A 1065 30.88 -29.92 -5.11
C VAL A 1065 30.87 -30.42 -3.67
N ALA A 1066 31.73 -31.40 -3.38
CA ALA A 1066 32.06 -31.82 -2.02
C ALA A 1066 32.96 -30.77 -1.33
N PRO A 1067 32.84 -30.57 0.00
CA PRO A 1067 33.62 -29.57 0.71
C PRO A 1067 35.08 -30.00 0.85
N ARG A 1068 36.02 -29.13 0.44
CA ARG A 1068 37.44 -29.30 0.70
C ARG A 1068 37.71 -29.09 2.19
N ARG A 1069 37.99 -30.18 2.91
CA ARG A 1069 38.83 -30.15 4.11
C ARG A 1069 40.26 -29.91 3.66
N GLU A 1070 40.87 -28.82 4.11
CA GLU A 1070 42.32 -28.73 4.19
C GLU A 1070 42.77 -29.23 5.57
N GLU A 1071 43.50 -30.35 5.57
CA GLU A 1071 44.34 -30.79 6.67
C GLU A 1071 45.72 -30.15 6.52
N ASP A 1072 46.18 -29.52 7.62
CA ASP A 1072 47.55 -29.30 8.13
C ASP A 1072 48.72 -28.90 7.19
N GLU A 1073 49.33 -27.74 7.50
CA GLU A 1073 50.76 -27.63 7.92
C GLU A 1073 51.00 -26.45 8.88
#